data_AF-A0A9P3F3H5-F1
#
_entry.id   AF-A0A9P3F3H5-F1
#
_cell.length_a   1.000
_cell.length_b   1.000
_cell.length_c   1.000
_cell.angle_alpha   90.00
_cell.angle_beta   90.00
_cell.angle_gamma   90.00
#
_symmetry.space_group_name_H-M   'P 1'
#
loop_
_entity.id
_entity.type
_entity.pdbx_description
1 polymer ?
#
loop_
_entity_poly.entity_id
_entity_poly.type
_entity_poly.pdbx_seq_one_letter_code
_entity_poly.pdbx_strand_id
1 'polypeptide(L)'
;MSPIQNVTVLGASGAVGTLLVDALLASNFTVSVVLRPSSKATFPASVAVHRANYDDLAVLTAAFQGQDAIISAVGTFDAAIQRTAIDAAAAVPSVRRFIPSEYGGDTSQPGPVSFARFPQAKREIVEYLDSKEGITWTAICTGSFINWLLELENAAMGWDLSARKVSIFDSGNRPFVLSTLGQVTRAIISVLQHEEETRNAYVYVKSFEVTQNQLLELIERLSGTKFEVKHLTTEEIAQRGVDHLEGGDYEHGYPEVVTAVAYGPWGFLGFGEQAEKWNSVLGLPKEDLEETTFTNPVIYEDFPDNDIFLGPDGKTFYWSSSNFHYSPGAPILQSTDLVNWELIGHSVPTLDFGSNYNMENGQTAYNGGTWASTLRHRKSNNKWYWIGCVNFWTTYVYTAPDVKGPWQQSASFQPCFYDCGLLIDDDDTMYVAYGSNNVSVAQLAPDGLSVVKTQQVFSYPSECPGGIEGNRMYKINGLYYILDDCPANGITEVWKASSPFGPYQRKILSNNTPSPVPGSGAPVQGSLIETPNGQWYFMSFAWVYPLGRLTVLAPVTWGSDGFPSLQTVNNAWGQSYPYPLPKNNSVPSWIGGDQFWGSSLGPMWEWNHNPDTTKFSFNSPGLTLQTATVTNDLYHARNTLTHRPHGQFPVGTVLLDFTNMADGDQCGLAVFKDQSAWIGVVRSGNSYTVTAVQGLTQDASIDWATTSTGTVVGSAPISTRQVYLQIRMDARADGPKQLTFYYSTDGSTYSQLGGAFTSNTGWQYFMGYRFAIFNFATKALGGSVKVLGFTSWTSGN
;
A
#
# COMPACT_ATOMS: atom_id res chain seq x y z
N MET A 1 -27.60 -16.27 -30.93
CA MET A 1 -27.52 -17.38 -29.96
C MET A 1 -27.65 -16.81 -28.56
N SER A 2 -28.04 -17.60 -27.54
CA SER A 2 -27.93 -17.15 -26.14
C SER A 2 -26.46 -16.91 -25.81
N PRO A 3 -26.07 -15.95 -24.96
CA PRO A 3 -24.67 -15.78 -24.55
C PRO A 3 -24.07 -17.05 -23.93
N ILE A 4 -22.75 -17.24 -24.05
CA ILE A 4 -22.04 -18.30 -23.31
C ILE A 4 -22.13 -17.97 -21.83
N GLN A 5 -22.58 -18.93 -21.01
CA GLN A 5 -22.85 -18.70 -19.60
C GLN A 5 -22.31 -19.83 -18.70
N ASN A 6 -22.40 -21.09 -19.15
CA ASN A 6 -21.92 -22.26 -18.43
C ASN A 6 -20.58 -22.70 -19.02
N VAL A 7 -19.52 -22.68 -18.22
CA VAL A 7 -18.17 -22.98 -18.70
C VAL A 7 -17.47 -24.02 -17.82
N THR A 8 -16.70 -24.89 -18.47
CA THR A 8 -15.84 -25.86 -17.77
C THR A 8 -14.37 -25.55 -17.98
N VAL A 9 -13.60 -25.50 -16.88
CA VAL A 9 -12.15 -25.29 -16.92
C VAL A 9 -11.39 -26.61 -16.70
N LEU A 10 -10.52 -26.96 -17.65
CA LEU A 10 -9.54 -28.05 -17.50
C LEU A 10 -8.22 -27.48 -17.00
N GLY A 11 -7.55 -28.14 -16.06
CA GLY A 11 -6.30 -27.62 -15.49
C GLY A 11 -6.50 -26.46 -14.50
N ALA A 12 -7.67 -26.43 -13.83
CA ALA A 12 -8.08 -25.36 -12.92
C ALA A 12 -7.15 -25.13 -11.70
N SER A 13 -6.20 -26.02 -11.43
CA SER A 13 -5.21 -25.87 -10.36
C SER A 13 -3.84 -25.35 -10.84
N GLY A 14 -3.69 -25.07 -12.14
CA GLY A 14 -2.47 -24.51 -12.73
C GLY A 14 -2.40 -23.00 -12.61
N ALA A 15 -1.27 -22.40 -13.00
CA ALA A 15 -1.02 -20.96 -12.86
C ALA A 15 -2.11 -20.08 -13.50
N VAL A 16 -2.53 -20.41 -14.73
CA VAL A 16 -3.65 -19.72 -15.40
C VAL A 16 -5.00 -20.18 -14.84
N GLY A 17 -5.15 -21.49 -14.62
CA GLY A 17 -6.42 -22.10 -14.21
C GLY A 17 -6.97 -21.55 -12.90
N THR A 18 -6.13 -21.38 -11.87
CA THR A 18 -6.56 -20.89 -10.56
C THR A 18 -7.14 -19.48 -10.67
N LEU A 19 -6.41 -18.56 -11.30
CA LEU A 19 -6.86 -17.17 -11.47
C LEU A 19 -8.06 -17.04 -12.41
N LEU A 20 -8.14 -17.92 -13.41
CA LEU A 20 -9.24 -17.94 -14.36
C LEU A 20 -10.57 -18.31 -13.70
N VAL A 21 -10.58 -19.31 -12.80
CA VAL A 21 -11.82 -19.71 -12.10
C VAL A 21 -12.39 -18.55 -11.29
N ASP A 22 -11.54 -17.85 -10.55
CA ASP A 22 -11.96 -16.69 -9.74
C ASP A 22 -12.50 -15.56 -10.64
N ALA A 23 -11.81 -15.27 -11.75
CA ALA A 23 -12.21 -14.22 -12.69
C ALA A 23 -13.54 -14.53 -13.39
N LEU A 24 -13.79 -15.81 -13.74
CA LEU A 24 -15.06 -16.25 -14.33
C LEU A 24 -16.22 -16.10 -13.35
N LEU A 25 -16.02 -16.50 -12.08
CA LEU A 25 -17.04 -16.33 -11.03
C LEU A 25 -17.38 -14.85 -10.81
N ALA A 26 -16.36 -13.98 -10.74
CA ALA A 26 -16.54 -12.53 -10.60
C ALA A 26 -17.26 -11.91 -11.80
N SER A 27 -17.19 -12.55 -12.97
CA SER A 27 -17.86 -12.11 -14.21
C SER A 27 -19.24 -12.77 -14.39
N ASN A 28 -19.80 -13.35 -13.32
CA ASN A 28 -21.11 -13.99 -13.28
C ASN A 28 -21.26 -15.24 -14.17
N PHE A 29 -20.18 -15.93 -14.55
CA PHE A 29 -20.29 -17.23 -15.23
C PHE A 29 -20.67 -18.34 -14.23
N THR A 30 -21.37 -19.37 -14.73
CA THR A 30 -21.52 -20.63 -13.98
C THR A 30 -20.35 -21.53 -14.31
N VAL A 31 -19.54 -21.87 -13.32
CA VAL A 31 -18.24 -22.52 -13.52
C VAL A 31 -18.26 -23.94 -12.98
N SER A 32 -17.81 -24.87 -13.79
CA SER A 32 -17.38 -26.21 -13.38
C SER A 32 -15.90 -26.42 -13.69
N VAL A 33 -15.27 -27.38 -13.00
CA VAL A 33 -13.86 -27.71 -13.20
C VAL A 33 -13.69 -29.21 -13.35
N VAL A 34 -12.74 -29.62 -14.19
CA VAL A 34 -12.26 -31.00 -14.24
C VAL A 34 -10.85 -31.06 -13.65
N LEU A 35 -10.69 -31.88 -12.63
CA LEU A 35 -9.42 -32.11 -11.96
C LEU A 35 -8.96 -33.56 -12.15
N ARG A 36 -7.65 -33.75 -12.30
CA ARG A 36 -7.07 -35.09 -12.20
C ARG A 36 -7.40 -35.70 -10.83
N PRO A 37 -7.62 -37.02 -10.71
CA PRO A 37 -7.94 -37.66 -9.44
C PRO A 37 -6.91 -37.39 -8.34
N SER A 38 -5.64 -37.21 -8.70
CA SER A 38 -4.54 -36.90 -7.80
C SER A 38 -4.52 -35.46 -7.27
N SER A 39 -5.30 -34.53 -7.85
CA SER A 39 -5.28 -33.13 -7.44
C SER A 39 -5.93 -32.93 -6.06
N LYS A 40 -5.28 -32.16 -5.20
CA LYS A 40 -5.79 -31.76 -3.88
C LYS A 40 -6.44 -30.38 -3.86
N ALA A 41 -6.57 -29.72 -5.01
CA ALA A 41 -7.18 -28.40 -5.10
C ALA A 41 -8.65 -28.42 -4.66
N THR A 42 -9.05 -27.36 -3.96
CA THR A 42 -10.41 -27.12 -3.46
C THR A 42 -10.97 -25.84 -4.07
N PHE A 43 -12.29 -25.80 -4.28
CA PHE A 43 -12.99 -24.69 -4.91
C PHE A 43 -14.22 -24.30 -4.06
N PRO A 44 -14.76 -23.07 -4.22
CA PRO A 44 -16.01 -22.67 -3.57
C PRO A 44 -17.15 -23.64 -3.85
N ALA A 45 -18.11 -23.75 -2.93
CA ALA A 45 -19.25 -24.68 -3.06
C ALA A 45 -20.13 -24.42 -4.29
N SER A 46 -20.06 -23.21 -4.88
CA SER A 46 -20.73 -22.84 -6.12
C SER A 46 -20.09 -23.45 -7.37
N VAL A 47 -18.85 -23.95 -7.29
CA VAL A 47 -18.12 -24.54 -8.42
C VAL A 47 -18.32 -26.06 -8.42
N ALA A 48 -18.89 -26.59 -9.50
CA ALA A 48 -19.03 -28.03 -9.65
C ALA A 48 -17.66 -28.67 -9.98
N VAL A 49 -17.23 -29.63 -9.16
CA VAL A 49 -15.93 -30.30 -9.32
C VAL A 49 -16.12 -31.72 -9.85
N HIS A 50 -15.59 -31.98 -11.05
CA HIS A 50 -15.53 -33.30 -11.65
C HIS A 50 -14.10 -33.86 -11.53
N ARG A 51 -13.95 -35.10 -11.06
CA ARG A 51 -12.65 -35.75 -10.93
C ARG A 51 -12.49 -36.80 -12.02
N ALA A 52 -11.60 -36.56 -12.98
CA ALA A 52 -11.41 -37.40 -14.15
C ALA A 52 -9.97 -37.28 -14.69
N ASN A 53 -9.46 -38.35 -15.28
CA ASN A 53 -8.29 -38.22 -16.15
C ASN A 53 -8.73 -37.57 -17.47
N TYR A 54 -7.87 -36.73 -18.05
CA TYR A 54 -8.22 -35.98 -19.27
C TYR A 54 -8.23 -36.84 -20.54
N ASP A 55 -7.90 -38.13 -20.45
CA ASP A 55 -7.99 -39.13 -21.52
C ASP A 55 -9.24 -40.02 -21.41
N ASP A 56 -10.13 -39.79 -20.44
CA ASP A 56 -11.38 -40.53 -20.28
C ASP A 56 -12.55 -39.84 -21.04
N LEU A 57 -12.79 -40.29 -22.26
CA LEU A 57 -13.83 -39.73 -23.14
C LEU A 57 -15.23 -39.76 -22.51
N ALA A 58 -15.60 -40.85 -21.83
CA ALA A 58 -16.95 -41.01 -21.29
C ALA A 58 -17.20 -40.08 -20.10
N VAL A 59 -16.22 -39.96 -19.20
CA VAL A 59 -16.32 -39.09 -18.04
C VAL A 59 -16.29 -37.61 -18.46
N LEU A 60 -15.44 -37.24 -19.43
CA LEU A 60 -15.42 -35.88 -19.96
C LEU A 60 -16.75 -35.52 -20.65
N THR A 61 -17.29 -36.42 -21.48
CA THR A 61 -18.59 -36.20 -22.15
C THR A 61 -19.71 -36.00 -21.14
N ALA A 62 -19.69 -36.71 -20.01
CA ALA A 62 -20.65 -36.53 -18.92
C ALA A 62 -20.44 -35.21 -18.17
N ALA A 63 -19.19 -34.82 -17.91
CA ALA A 63 -18.85 -33.56 -17.24
C ALA A 63 -19.22 -32.32 -18.08
N PHE A 64 -19.24 -32.45 -19.41
CA PHE A 64 -19.53 -31.35 -20.32
C PHE A 64 -21.03 -31.17 -20.63
N GLN A 65 -21.91 -32.05 -20.15
CA GLN A 65 -23.35 -31.91 -20.34
C GLN A 65 -23.87 -30.59 -19.77
N GLY A 66 -24.61 -29.83 -20.58
CA GLY A 66 -25.20 -28.54 -20.18
C GLY A 66 -24.22 -27.36 -20.16
N GLN A 67 -22.97 -27.58 -20.57
CA GLN A 67 -21.95 -26.54 -20.71
C GLN A 67 -22.03 -25.90 -22.10
N ASP A 68 -21.73 -24.61 -22.18
CA ASP A 68 -21.69 -23.84 -23.43
C ASP A 68 -20.27 -23.81 -24.03
N ALA A 69 -19.24 -23.74 -23.17
CA ALA A 69 -17.85 -23.68 -23.60
C ALA A 69 -16.88 -24.41 -22.66
N ILE A 70 -15.78 -24.91 -23.25
CA ILE A 70 -14.70 -25.59 -22.54
C ILE A 70 -13.42 -24.78 -22.67
N ILE A 71 -12.74 -24.55 -21.55
CA ILE A 71 -11.51 -23.76 -21.48
C ILE A 71 -10.39 -24.66 -20.96
N SER A 72 -9.36 -24.86 -21.76
CA SER A 72 -8.22 -25.69 -21.42
C SER A 72 -7.07 -24.85 -20.92
N ALA A 73 -6.68 -25.02 -19.65
CA ALA A 73 -5.51 -24.43 -19.01
C ALA A 73 -4.47 -25.49 -18.59
N VAL A 74 -4.41 -26.61 -19.33
CA VAL A 74 -3.42 -27.67 -19.10
C VAL A 74 -2.01 -27.19 -19.45
N GLY A 75 -0.99 -27.79 -18.85
CA GLY A 75 0.41 -27.43 -19.11
C GLY A 75 0.82 -27.67 -20.56
N THR A 76 1.82 -26.91 -21.05
CA THR A 76 2.34 -27.02 -22.43
C THR A 76 2.70 -28.45 -22.85
N PHE A 77 3.25 -29.26 -21.93
CA PHE A 77 3.64 -30.64 -22.21
C PHE A 77 2.47 -31.63 -22.19
N ASP A 78 1.32 -31.23 -21.67
CA ASP A 78 0.09 -32.01 -21.71
C ASP A 78 -0.75 -31.67 -22.95
N ALA A 79 -0.24 -30.88 -23.92
CA ALA A 79 -1.04 -30.40 -25.06
C ALA A 79 -1.79 -31.52 -25.79
N ALA A 80 -1.14 -32.68 -25.99
CA ALA A 80 -1.74 -33.84 -26.66
C ALA A 80 -2.98 -34.40 -25.95
N ILE A 81 -3.07 -34.27 -24.62
CA ILE A 81 -4.20 -34.79 -23.83
C ILE A 81 -5.52 -34.06 -24.14
N GLN A 82 -5.44 -32.89 -24.77
CA GLN A 82 -6.61 -32.10 -25.15
C GLN A 82 -7.45 -32.79 -26.22
N ARG A 83 -6.89 -33.69 -27.03
CA ARG A 83 -7.64 -34.37 -28.12
C ARG A 83 -8.89 -35.08 -27.61
N THR A 84 -8.78 -35.80 -26.49
CA THR A 84 -9.93 -36.49 -25.90
C THR A 84 -10.97 -35.52 -25.35
N ALA A 85 -10.54 -34.41 -24.75
CA ALA A 85 -11.45 -33.36 -24.30
C ALA A 85 -12.17 -32.67 -25.47
N ILE A 86 -11.48 -32.51 -26.61
CA ILE A 86 -12.05 -31.97 -27.84
C ILE A 86 -13.12 -32.92 -28.40
N ASP A 87 -12.84 -34.23 -28.42
CA ASP A 87 -13.80 -35.24 -28.84
C ASP A 87 -15.03 -35.28 -27.94
N ALA A 88 -14.83 -35.21 -26.62
CA ALA A 88 -15.92 -35.09 -25.66
C ALA A 88 -16.75 -33.83 -25.88
N ALA A 89 -16.10 -32.67 -26.06
CA ALA A 89 -16.77 -31.40 -26.29
C ALA A 89 -17.60 -31.41 -27.59
N ALA A 90 -17.04 -31.91 -28.69
CA ALA A 90 -17.73 -32.00 -29.98
C ALA A 90 -18.91 -32.99 -29.95
N ALA A 91 -18.90 -33.97 -29.05
CA ALA A 91 -20.00 -34.92 -28.88
C ALA A 91 -21.19 -34.36 -28.06
N VAL A 92 -21.03 -33.21 -27.38
CA VAL A 92 -22.07 -32.60 -26.55
C VAL A 92 -22.73 -31.43 -27.29
N PRO A 93 -24.02 -31.53 -27.70
CA PRO A 93 -24.67 -30.51 -28.53
C PRO A 93 -24.77 -29.10 -27.92
N SER A 94 -24.70 -28.97 -26.59
CA SER A 94 -24.71 -27.66 -25.93
C SER A 94 -23.36 -26.95 -26.00
N VAL A 95 -22.27 -27.69 -26.12
CA VAL A 95 -20.92 -27.14 -26.16
C VAL A 95 -20.64 -26.64 -27.56
N ARG A 96 -20.43 -25.33 -27.69
CA ARG A 96 -20.22 -24.69 -29.00
C ARG A 96 -18.86 -24.02 -29.16
N ARG A 97 -18.12 -23.80 -28.07
CA ARG A 97 -16.78 -23.18 -28.09
C ARG A 97 -15.77 -23.99 -27.28
N PHE A 98 -14.59 -24.19 -27.84
CA PHE A 98 -13.41 -24.75 -27.16
C PHE A 98 -12.25 -23.76 -27.22
N ILE A 99 -11.66 -23.43 -26.06
CA ILE A 99 -10.47 -22.58 -25.97
C ILE A 99 -9.29 -23.50 -25.59
N PRO A 100 -8.40 -23.87 -26.54
CA PRO A 100 -7.23 -24.69 -26.25
C PRO A 100 -6.18 -23.93 -25.41
N SER A 101 -5.26 -24.69 -24.79
CA SER A 101 -4.17 -24.16 -23.96
C SER A 101 -3.06 -23.52 -24.79
N GLU A 102 -3.37 -22.38 -25.42
CA GLU A 102 -2.48 -21.61 -26.29
C GLU A 102 -1.82 -20.40 -25.59
N TYR A 103 -2.01 -20.24 -24.27
CA TYR A 103 -1.55 -19.09 -23.47
C TYR A 103 -0.01 -18.97 -23.42
N GLY A 104 0.56 -18.48 -24.52
CA GLY A 104 1.99 -18.38 -24.78
C GLY A 104 2.24 -17.67 -26.11
N GLY A 105 3.30 -18.08 -26.82
CA GLY A 105 3.64 -17.49 -28.12
C GLY A 105 2.75 -17.95 -29.28
N ASP A 106 2.95 -17.33 -30.44
CA ASP A 106 2.23 -17.61 -31.68
C ASP A 106 2.62 -18.97 -32.27
N THR A 107 1.71 -19.94 -32.17
CA THR A 107 1.85 -21.29 -32.75
C THR A 107 1.22 -21.41 -34.13
N SER A 108 0.57 -20.34 -34.64
CA SER A 108 -0.01 -20.27 -36.00
C SER A 108 1.04 -20.23 -37.11
N GLN A 109 2.33 -20.07 -36.76
CA GLN A 109 3.49 -20.31 -37.64
C GLN A 109 4.28 -21.58 -37.26
N PRO A 110 4.86 -22.31 -38.23
CA PRO A 110 5.47 -23.62 -37.97
C PRO A 110 6.65 -23.57 -36.99
N GLY A 111 7.24 -22.39 -36.78
CA GLY A 111 8.36 -22.20 -35.87
C GLY A 111 9.59 -23.03 -36.25
N PRO A 112 10.62 -23.09 -35.38
CA PRO A 112 11.81 -23.88 -35.64
C PRO A 112 11.63 -25.34 -35.21
N VAL A 113 10.86 -26.11 -35.98
CA VAL A 113 10.54 -27.53 -35.71
C VAL A 113 11.80 -28.40 -35.57
N SER A 114 12.93 -27.98 -36.16
CA SER A 114 14.21 -28.70 -36.09
C SER A 114 14.74 -28.87 -34.66
N PHE A 115 14.40 -27.98 -33.73
CA PHE A 115 14.87 -28.05 -32.34
C PHE A 115 13.79 -27.78 -31.29
N ALA A 116 12.61 -27.27 -31.67
CA ALA A 116 11.51 -27.00 -30.75
C ALA A 116 10.22 -27.70 -31.20
N ARG A 117 9.86 -28.82 -30.55
CA ARG A 117 8.65 -29.58 -30.88
C ARG A 117 7.37 -29.06 -30.21
N PHE A 118 7.47 -28.32 -29.11
CA PHE A 118 6.29 -27.89 -28.36
C PHE A 118 5.35 -26.91 -29.11
N PRO A 119 5.84 -25.95 -29.94
CA PRO A 119 4.93 -25.10 -30.73
C PRO A 119 4.15 -25.91 -31.76
N GLN A 120 4.79 -26.92 -32.37
CA GLN A 120 4.13 -27.84 -33.29
C GLN A 120 3.04 -28.66 -32.59
N ALA A 121 3.34 -29.25 -31.42
CA ALA A 121 2.36 -30.04 -30.68
C ALA A 121 1.10 -29.24 -30.32
N LYS A 122 1.26 -27.95 -30.03
CA LYS A 122 0.16 -27.01 -29.77
C LYS A 122 -0.65 -26.68 -31.02
N ARG A 123 0.01 -26.36 -32.13
CA ARG A 123 -0.63 -26.19 -33.44
C ARG A 123 -1.47 -27.40 -33.85
N GLU A 124 -0.95 -28.61 -33.70
CA GLU A 124 -1.66 -29.85 -34.07
C GLU A 124 -2.98 -30.03 -33.31
N ILE A 125 -3.13 -29.40 -32.13
CA ILE A 125 -4.39 -29.35 -31.39
C ILE A 125 -5.39 -28.38 -32.03
N VAL A 126 -4.92 -27.21 -32.48
CA VAL A 126 -5.76 -26.25 -33.20
C VAL A 126 -6.21 -26.82 -34.55
N GLU A 127 -5.30 -27.46 -35.29
CA GLU A 127 -5.63 -28.18 -36.53
C GLU A 127 -6.63 -29.32 -36.27
N TYR A 128 -6.52 -30.02 -35.14
CA TYR A 128 -7.49 -31.04 -34.75
C TYR A 128 -8.87 -30.45 -34.44
N LEU A 129 -8.93 -29.31 -33.75
CA LEU A 129 -10.17 -28.58 -33.51
C LEU A 129 -10.84 -28.13 -34.81
N ASP A 130 -10.05 -27.63 -35.77
CA ASP A 130 -10.55 -27.17 -37.07
C ASP A 130 -11.15 -28.32 -37.90
N SER A 131 -10.68 -29.56 -37.67
CA SER A 131 -11.22 -30.76 -38.31
C SER A 131 -12.58 -31.22 -37.76
N LYS A 132 -13.08 -30.63 -36.66
CA LYS A 132 -14.32 -31.07 -36.00
C LYS A 132 -15.53 -30.27 -36.48
N GLU A 133 -16.59 -30.98 -36.83
CA GLU A 133 -17.89 -30.36 -37.09
C GLU A 133 -18.65 -30.09 -35.78
N GLY A 134 -19.48 -29.05 -35.76
CA GLY A 134 -20.38 -28.74 -34.65
C GLY A 134 -19.78 -27.94 -33.48
N ILE A 135 -18.47 -27.70 -33.46
CA ILE A 135 -17.79 -26.92 -32.43
C ILE A 135 -16.89 -25.85 -33.05
N THR A 136 -16.72 -24.73 -32.36
CA THR A 136 -15.82 -23.64 -32.76
C THR A 136 -14.67 -23.48 -31.78
N TRP A 137 -13.60 -22.82 -32.19
CA TRP A 137 -12.41 -22.66 -31.36
C TRP A 137 -11.85 -21.24 -31.34
N THR A 138 -11.10 -20.92 -30.29
CA THR A 138 -10.29 -19.69 -30.22
C THR A 138 -8.96 -19.96 -29.54
N ALA A 139 -7.87 -19.85 -30.29
CA ALA A 139 -6.51 -19.95 -29.75
C ALA A 139 -6.05 -18.58 -29.25
N ILE A 140 -5.70 -18.46 -27.97
CA ILE A 140 -5.34 -17.15 -27.36
C ILE A 140 -3.83 -17.09 -27.12
N CYS A 141 -3.12 -16.38 -27.98
CA CYS A 141 -1.68 -16.11 -27.87
C CYS A 141 -1.44 -14.87 -27.01
N THR A 142 -0.75 -15.02 -25.88
CA THR A 142 -0.62 -13.98 -24.84
C THR A 142 0.81 -13.49 -24.63
N GLY A 143 1.77 -14.13 -25.29
CA GLY A 143 3.19 -13.88 -25.11
C GLY A 143 3.69 -14.56 -23.83
N SER A 144 4.83 -14.09 -23.31
CA SER A 144 5.34 -14.62 -22.04
C SER A 144 4.68 -13.94 -20.84
N PHE A 145 4.50 -14.67 -19.74
CA PHE A 145 3.95 -14.09 -18.52
C PHE A 145 5.00 -13.30 -17.78
N ILE A 146 4.72 -12.04 -17.48
CA ILE A 146 5.69 -11.17 -16.81
C ILE A 146 6.09 -11.69 -15.42
N ASN A 147 5.14 -12.26 -14.67
CA ASN A 147 5.39 -12.90 -13.39
C ASN A 147 6.43 -14.03 -13.49
N TRP A 148 6.43 -14.80 -14.58
CA TRP A 148 7.41 -15.87 -14.76
C TRP A 148 8.77 -15.35 -15.19
N LEU A 149 8.81 -14.16 -15.79
CA LEU A 149 10.06 -13.48 -16.12
C LEU A 149 10.70 -12.87 -14.88
N LEU A 150 9.90 -12.29 -13.97
CA LEU A 150 10.39 -11.48 -12.84
C LEU A 150 10.35 -12.18 -11.47
N GLU A 151 9.39 -13.07 -11.21
CA GLU A 151 9.19 -13.66 -9.87
C GLU A 151 9.83 -15.04 -9.70
N LEU A 152 10.10 -15.76 -10.79
CA LEU A 152 10.60 -17.14 -10.76
C LEU A 152 12.12 -17.29 -10.89
N GLU A 153 12.90 -16.20 -10.78
CA GLU A 153 14.36 -16.22 -11.02
C GLU A 153 14.73 -17.05 -12.25
N ASN A 154 14.03 -16.80 -13.36
CA ASN A 154 14.05 -17.68 -14.51
C ASN A 154 15.30 -17.45 -15.35
N ALA A 155 16.44 -17.99 -14.87
CA ALA A 155 17.74 -17.95 -15.53
C ALA A 155 17.66 -18.41 -16.99
N ALA A 156 16.68 -19.26 -17.32
CA ALA A 156 16.45 -19.71 -18.68
C ALA A 156 16.16 -18.57 -19.65
N MET A 157 15.32 -17.60 -19.30
CA MET A 157 15.01 -16.44 -20.15
C MET A 157 16.10 -15.35 -20.10
N GLY A 158 17.24 -15.67 -19.48
CA GLY A 158 18.39 -14.80 -19.33
C GLY A 158 18.36 -13.91 -18.10
N TRP A 159 17.39 -14.02 -17.19
CA TRP A 159 17.26 -13.13 -16.05
C TRP A 159 17.59 -13.85 -14.74
N ASP A 160 18.69 -13.46 -14.11
CA ASP A 160 19.10 -13.90 -12.77
C ASP A 160 19.12 -12.66 -11.85
N LEU A 161 17.94 -12.33 -11.33
CA LEU A 161 17.72 -11.11 -10.56
C LEU A 161 18.43 -11.14 -9.20
N SER A 162 18.56 -12.32 -8.59
CA SER A 162 19.22 -12.49 -7.29
C SER A 162 20.74 -12.35 -7.40
N ALA A 163 21.35 -12.89 -8.46
CA ALA A 163 22.78 -12.70 -8.73
C ALA A 163 23.12 -11.40 -9.45
N ARG A 164 22.11 -10.60 -9.86
CA ARG A 164 22.24 -9.38 -10.66
C ARG A 164 22.92 -9.62 -12.00
N LYS A 165 22.57 -10.71 -12.65
CA LYS A 165 23.10 -11.10 -13.97
C LYS A 165 21.99 -11.15 -14.99
N VAL A 166 22.29 -10.70 -16.20
CA VAL A 166 21.39 -10.84 -17.34
C VAL A 166 22.14 -11.36 -18.55
N SER A 167 21.57 -12.33 -19.24
CA SER A 167 21.99 -12.74 -20.58
C SER A 167 21.08 -12.06 -21.61
N ILE A 168 21.64 -11.16 -22.39
CA ILE A 168 20.97 -10.49 -23.50
C ILE A 168 21.24 -11.31 -24.77
N PHE A 169 20.16 -11.74 -25.42
CA PHE A 169 20.22 -12.56 -26.62
C PHE A 169 20.18 -11.72 -27.89
N ASP A 170 21.06 -12.04 -28.84
CA ASP A 170 21.27 -11.33 -30.09
C ASP A 170 21.54 -9.82 -29.84
N SER A 171 20.76 -8.93 -30.46
CA SER A 171 20.89 -7.48 -30.23
C SER A 171 20.23 -6.99 -28.93
N GLY A 172 19.37 -7.80 -28.31
CA GLY A 172 18.49 -7.36 -27.23
C GLY A 172 17.39 -6.37 -27.63
N ASN A 173 17.34 -5.94 -28.89
CA ASN A 173 16.45 -4.86 -29.37
C ASN A 173 15.23 -5.37 -30.15
N ARG A 174 15.02 -6.68 -30.26
CA ARG A 174 13.81 -7.24 -30.86
C ARG A 174 12.65 -7.06 -29.87
N PRO A 175 11.55 -6.40 -30.26
CA PRO A 175 10.36 -6.32 -29.43
C PRO A 175 9.75 -7.71 -29.20
N PHE A 176 9.30 -7.98 -27.99
CA PHE A 176 8.56 -9.18 -27.64
C PHE A 176 7.39 -8.85 -26.72
N VAL A 177 6.33 -9.64 -26.84
CA VAL A 177 5.08 -9.47 -26.09
C VAL A 177 5.17 -10.11 -24.71
N LEU A 178 4.77 -9.34 -23.70
CA LEU A 178 4.55 -9.78 -22.33
C LEU A 178 3.09 -9.53 -21.92
N SER A 179 2.55 -10.42 -21.10
CA SER A 179 1.23 -10.23 -20.49
C SER A 179 1.24 -10.49 -18.98
N THR A 180 0.45 -9.72 -18.25
CA THR A 180 0.08 -10.03 -16.86
C THR A 180 -0.94 -11.17 -16.85
N LEU A 181 -0.96 -11.98 -15.79
CA LEU A 181 -1.97 -13.02 -15.67
C LEU A 181 -3.40 -12.43 -15.60
N GLY A 182 -3.55 -11.21 -15.07
CA GLY A 182 -4.83 -10.49 -15.08
C GLY A 182 -5.31 -10.11 -16.49
N GLN A 183 -4.41 -9.67 -17.37
CA GLN A 183 -4.77 -9.39 -18.77
C GLN A 183 -5.16 -10.68 -19.51
N VAL A 184 -4.49 -11.79 -19.23
CA VAL A 184 -4.81 -13.11 -19.79
C VAL A 184 -6.22 -13.55 -19.39
N THR A 185 -6.59 -13.46 -18.10
CA THR A 185 -7.94 -13.87 -17.65
C THR A 185 -9.02 -12.95 -18.20
N ARG A 186 -8.79 -11.62 -18.25
CA ARG A 186 -9.70 -10.67 -18.92
C ARG A 186 -9.90 -10.99 -20.40
N ALA A 187 -8.83 -11.37 -21.10
CA ALA A 187 -8.92 -11.77 -22.50
C ALA A 187 -9.78 -13.03 -22.67
N ILE A 188 -9.56 -14.06 -21.87
CA ILE A 188 -10.37 -15.29 -21.93
C ILE A 188 -11.85 -14.98 -21.72
N ILE A 189 -12.20 -14.17 -20.71
CA ILE A 189 -13.57 -13.74 -20.44
C ILE A 189 -14.15 -12.97 -21.63
N SER A 190 -13.39 -12.01 -22.16
CA SER A 190 -13.83 -11.19 -23.30
C SER A 190 -14.01 -12.03 -24.57
N VAL A 191 -13.17 -13.04 -24.81
CA VAL A 191 -13.34 -13.99 -25.92
C VAL A 191 -14.68 -14.73 -25.83
N LEU A 192 -15.10 -15.14 -24.63
CA LEU A 192 -16.40 -15.80 -24.43
C LEU A 192 -17.58 -14.85 -24.68
N GLN A 193 -17.37 -13.54 -24.47
CA GLN A 193 -18.38 -12.49 -24.70
C GLN A 193 -18.43 -12.01 -26.16
N HIS A 194 -17.31 -12.12 -26.90
CA HIS A 194 -17.16 -11.76 -28.32
C HIS A 194 -17.07 -13.03 -29.18
N GLU A 195 -18.05 -13.91 -29.01
CA GLU A 195 -18.02 -15.25 -29.60
C GLU A 195 -17.92 -15.21 -31.13
N GLU A 196 -18.67 -14.34 -31.81
CA GLU A 196 -18.69 -14.30 -33.27
C GLU A 196 -17.38 -13.72 -33.83
N GLU A 197 -16.86 -12.66 -33.23
CA GLU A 197 -15.62 -12.00 -33.65
C GLU A 197 -14.40 -12.93 -33.49
N THR A 198 -14.41 -13.80 -32.48
CA THR A 198 -13.29 -14.68 -32.13
C THR A 198 -13.43 -16.11 -32.67
N ARG A 199 -14.45 -16.36 -33.50
CA ARG A 199 -14.79 -17.68 -34.02
C ARG A 199 -13.69 -18.22 -34.94
N ASN A 200 -13.17 -19.40 -34.60
CA ASN A 200 -12.15 -20.15 -35.36
C ASN A 200 -10.93 -19.28 -35.70
N ALA A 201 -10.45 -18.54 -34.69
CA ALA A 201 -9.41 -17.55 -34.86
C ALA A 201 -8.28 -17.72 -33.85
N TYR A 202 -7.08 -17.34 -34.28
CA TYR A 202 -6.00 -16.95 -33.40
C TYR A 202 -6.24 -15.52 -32.93
N VAL A 203 -6.35 -15.36 -31.61
CA VAL A 203 -6.52 -14.09 -30.92
C VAL A 203 -5.21 -13.77 -30.21
N TYR A 204 -4.73 -12.55 -30.39
CA TYR A 204 -3.45 -12.11 -29.85
C TYR A 204 -3.68 -11.09 -28.74
N VAL A 205 -2.97 -11.20 -27.63
CA VAL A 205 -3.17 -10.35 -26.45
C VAL A 205 -1.82 -9.91 -25.94
N LYS A 206 -1.74 -8.64 -25.50
CA LYS A 206 -0.55 -8.10 -24.82
C LYS A 206 -0.94 -7.24 -23.64
N SER A 207 -0.09 -7.23 -22.61
CA SER A 207 0.02 -6.13 -21.65
C SER A 207 1.08 -5.14 -22.10
N PHE A 208 2.26 -5.66 -22.48
CA PHE A 208 3.43 -4.87 -22.82
C PHE A 208 4.09 -5.41 -24.10
N GLU A 209 4.77 -4.51 -24.80
CA GLU A 209 5.67 -4.84 -25.91
C GLU A 209 6.97 -4.10 -25.65
N VAL A 210 8.02 -4.85 -25.32
CA VAL A 210 9.31 -4.30 -24.85
C VAL A 210 10.47 -5.01 -25.53
N THR A 211 11.66 -4.42 -25.45
CA THR A 211 12.92 -5.10 -25.79
C THR A 211 13.64 -5.57 -24.53
N GLN A 212 14.60 -6.50 -24.66
CA GLN A 212 15.39 -6.96 -23.51
C GLN A 212 16.18 -5.79 -22.90
N ASN A 213 16.70 -4.89 -23.74
CA ASN A 213 17.44 -3.71 -23.29
C ASN A 213 16.54 -2.68 -22.59
N GLN A 214 15.31 -2.45 -23.09
CA GLN A 214 14.34 -1.57 -22.42
C GLN A 214 13.93 -2.13 -21.06
N LEU A 215 13.71 -3.44 -20.99
CA LEU A 215 13.38 -4.10 -19.73
C LEU A 215 14.54 -4.04 -18.73
N LEU A 216 15.78 -4.20 -19.20
CA LEU A 216 16.97 -4.06 -18.37
C LEU A 216 17.07 -2.64 -17.80
N GLU A 217 16.95 -1.62 -18.66
CA GLU A 217 17.01 -0.21 -18.24
C GLU A 217 15.93 0.09 -17.18
N LEU A 218 14.72 -0.42 -17.38
CA LEU A 218 13.64 -0.27 -16.42
C LEU A 218 13.97 -0.95 -15.08
N ILE A 219 14.43 -2.20 -15.09
CA ILE A 219 14.78 -2.95 -13.88
C ILE A 219 15.93 -2.26 -13.13
N GLU A 220 16.96 -1.80 -13.84
CA GLU A 220 18.08 -1.07 -13.22
C GLU A 220 17.63 0.25 -12.60
N ARG A 221 16.73 0.97 -13.27
CA ARG A 221 16.17 2.24 -12.78
C ARG A 221 15.28 2.03 -11.56
N LEU A 222 14.38 1.03 -11.59
CA LEU A 222 13.47 0.73 -10.49
C LEU A 222 14.21 0.15 -9.27
N SER A 223 15.24 -0.67 -9.50
CA SER A 223 16.05 -1.24 -8.42
C SER A 223 17.15 -0.32 -7.88
N GLY A 224 17.47 0.75 -8.62
CA GLY A 224 18.61 1.62 -8.33
C GLY A 224 19.98 0.94 -8.46
N THR A 225 20.06 -0.23 -9.10
CA THR A 225 21.28 -1.04 -9.20
C THR A 225 21.57 -1.52 -10.62
N LYS A 226 22.86 -1.66 -10.97
CA LYS A 226 23.31 -2.15 -12.27
C LYS A 226 23.46 -3.67 -12.29
N PHE A 227 23.21 -4.27 -13.46
CA PHE A 227 23.37 -5.71 -13.69
C PHE A 227 24.64 -6.02 -14.47
N GLU A 228 25.23 -7.18 -14.20
CA GLU A 228 26.26 -7.76 -15.05
C GLU A 228 25.61 -8.34 -16.31
N VAL A 229 25.93 -7.76 -17.48
CA VAL A 229 25.36 -8.14 -18.77
C VAL A 229 26.28 -9.12 -19.50
N LYS A 230 25.76 -10.29 -19.84
CA LYS A 230 26.36 -11.27 -20.74
C LYS A 230 25.63 -11.24 -22.08
N HIS A 231 26.35 -11.32 -23.19
CA HIS A 231 25.75 -11.45 -24.51
C HIS A 231 25.85 -12.90 -25.01
N LEU A 232 24.74 -13.42 -25.52
CA LEU A 232 24.61 -14.73 -26.14
C LEU A 232 23.79 -14.60 -27.43
N THR A 233 23.81 -15.61 -28.29
CA THR A 233 22.92 -15.67 -29.46
C THR A 233 21.79 -16.67 -29.24
N THR A 234 20.67 -16.45 -29.92
CA THR A 234 19.56 -17.41 -29.90
C THR A 234 19.93 -18.75 -30.54
N GLU A 235 20.89 -18.76 -31.47
CA GLU A 235 21.45 -19.99 -32.05
C GLU A 235 22.28 -20.79 -31.02
N GLU A 236 23.13 -20.12 -30.24
CA GLU A 236 23.94 -20.80 -29.21
C GLU A 236 23.08 -21.43 -28.11
N ILE A 237 22.04 -20.72 -27.67
CA ILE A 237 21.15 -21.24 -26.63
C ILE A 237 20.21 -22.34 -27.17
N ALA A 238 19.83 -22.27 -28.45
CA ALA A 238 19.10 -23.35 -29.12
C ALA A 238 19.94 -24.63 -29.16
N GLN A 239 21.20 -24.54 -29.61
CA GLN A 239 22.07 -25.71 -29.72
C GLN A 239 22.34 -26.34 -28.34
N ARG A 240 22.63 -25.50 -27.33
CA ARG A 240 22.83 -25.98 -25.96
C ARG A 240 21.61 -26.70 -25.40
N GLY A 241 20.42 -26.13 -25.66
CA GLY A 241 19.17 -26.74 -25.28
C GLY A 241 18.96 -28.10 -25.95
N VAL A 242 19.28 -28.23 -27.25
CA VAL A 242 19.25 -29.52 -27.97
C VAL A 242 20.21 -30.52 -27.36
N ASP A 243 21.47 -30.12 -27.12
CA ASP A 243 22.50 -31.00 -26.57
C ASP A 243 22.08 -31.54 -25.19
N HIS A 244 21.51 -30.69 -24.33
CA HIS A 244 20.95 -31.09 -23.04
C HIS A 244 19.78 -32.06 -23.19
N LEU A 245 18.84 -31.79 -24.09
CA LEU A 245 17.69 -32.68 -24.35
C LEU A 245 18.14 -34.04 -24.89
N GLU A 246 19.10 -34.09 -25.82
CA GLU A 246 19.67 -35.33 -26.36
C GLU A 246 20.46 -36.10 -25.28
N GLY A 247 21.09 -35.38 -24.35
CA GLY A 247 21.75 -35.94 -23.17
C GLY A 247 20.82 -36.39 -22.03
N GLY A 248 19.51 -36.13 -22.14
CA GLY A 248 18.52 -36.46 -21.11
C GLY A 248 18.40 -35.44 -19.96
N ASP A 249 19.06 -34.28 -20.07
CA ASP A 249 18.94 -33.15 -19.15
C ASP A 249 17.76 -32.24 -19.58
N TYR A 250 16.56 -32.72 -19.30
CA TYR A 250 15.33 -31.99 -19.60
C TYR A 250 15.15 -30.73 -18.75
N GLU A 251 15.75 -30.69 -17.56
CA GLU A 251 15.63 -29.57 -16.63
C GLU A 251 16.28 -28.31 -17.20
N HIS A 252 17.47 -28.44 -17.81
CA HIS A 252 18.16 -27.31 -18.45
C HIS A 252 17.81 -27.16 -19.93
N GLY A 253 17.63 -28.27 -20.65
CA GLY A 253 17.43 -28.24 -22.10
C GLY A 253 16.13 -27.57 -22.53
N TYR A 254 15.02 -27.84 -21.83
CA TYR A 254 13.72 -27.24 -22.19
C TYR A 254 13.69 -25.73 -22.05
N PRO A 255 14.08 -25.15 -20.90
CA PRO A 255 14.03 -23.72 -20.74
C PRO A 255 14.94 -22.98 -21.73
N GLU A 256 16.10 -23.54 -22.08
CA GLU A 256 17.01 -22.98 -23.09
C GLU A 256 16.39 -22.96 -24.50
N VAL A 257 15.72 -24.04 -24.91
CA VAL A 257 14.98 -24.08 -26.18
C VAL A 257 13.83 -23.07 -26.18
N VAL A 258 13.07 -22.94 -25.09
CA VAL A 258 11.98 -21.95 -24.97
C VAL A 258 12.54 -20.54 -25.15
N THR A 259 13.67 -20.23 -24.53
CA THR A 259 14.33 -18.92 -24.65
C THR A 259 14.81 -18.63 -26.06
N ALA A 260 15.41 -19.62 -26.73
CA ALA A 260 15.79 -19.48 -28.13
C ALA A 260 14.59 -19.11 -29.00
N VAL A 261 13.48 -19.84 -28.84
CA VAL A 261 12.25 -19.59 -29.60
C VAL A 261 11.64 -18.23 -29.26
N ALA A 262 11.67 -17.84 -27.99
CA ALA A 262 11.08 -16.60 -27.48
C ALA A 262 11.74 -15.35 -28.06
N TYR A 263 13.08 -15.29 -28.04
CA TYR A 263 13.83 -14.12 -28.53
C TYR A 263 14.27 -14.24 -30.00
N GLY A 264 14.17 -15.45 -30.57
CA GLY A 264 14.65 -15.77 -31.90
C GLY A 264 13.84 -15.12 -33.04
N PRO A 265 14.32 -15.26 -34.28
CA PRO A 265 13.75 -14.59 -35.44
C PRO A 265 12.40 -15.14 -35.91
N TRP A 266 11.89 -16.21 -35.29
CA TRP A 266 10.70 -16.94 -35.75
C TRP A 266 9.36 -16.30 -35.39
N GLY A 267 9.38 -15.12 -34.75
CA GLY A 267 8.16 -14.34 -34.47
C GLY A 267 7.28 -14.90 -33.35
N PHE A 268 7.76 -15.88 -32.58
CA PHE A 268 6.97 -16.56 -31.55
C PHE A 268 6.39 -15.60 -30.50
N LEU A 269 7.10 -14.54 -30.11
CA LEU A 269 6.58 -13.49 -29.23
C LEU A 269 6.44 -12.13 -29.95
N GLY A 270 6.62 -12.10 -31.28
CA GLY A 270 6.76 -10.89 -32.08
C GLY A 270 5.44 -10.41 -32.71
N PHE A 271 4.32 -10.51 -32.01
CA PHE A 271 2.97 -10.25 -32.54
C PHE A 271 2.30 -9.00 -31.94
N GLY A 272 3.10 -8.01 -31.56
CA GLY A 272 2.61 -6.82 -30.86
C GLY A 272 1.55 -6.01 -31.61
N GLU A 273 1.65 -5.92 -32.95
CA GLU A 273 0.66 -5.23 -33.79
C GLU A 273 -0.67 -5.99 -33.85
N GLN A 274 -0.62 -7.32 -33.96
CA GLN A 274 -1.80 -8.18 -33.94
C GLN A 274 -2.50 -8.08 -32.59
N ALA A 275 -1.72 -8.11 -31.50
CA ALA A 275 -2.24 -7.99 -30.15
C ALA A 275 -2.90 -6.63 -29.88
N GLU A 276 -2.36 -5.53 -30.43
CA GLU A 276 -3.00 -4.21 -30.32
C GLU A 276 -4.41 -4.21 -30.93
N LYS A 277 -4.56 -4.79 -32.13
CA LYS A 277 -5.84 -4.88 -32.83
C LYS A 277 -6.85 -5.70 -32.03
N TRP A 278 -6.43 -6.86 -31.52
CA TRP A 278 -7.29 -7.74 -30.75
C TRP A 278 -7.62 -7.20 -29.36
N ASN A 279 -6.68 -6.56 -28.66
CA ASN A 279 -6.97 -5.86 -27.41
C ASN A 279 -8.10 -4.83 -27.61
N SER A 280 -8.09 -4.09 -28.73
CA SER A 280 -9.16 -3.16 -29.08
C SER A 280 -10.49 -3.85 -29.36
N VAL A 281 -10.49 -4.98 -30.08
CA VAL A 281 -11.73 -5.77 -30.35
C VAL A 281 -12.32 -6.30 -29.05
N LEU A 282 -11.47 -6.77 -28.14
CA LEU A 282 -11.87 -7.37 -26.86
C LEU A 282 -12.11 -6.34 -25.75
N GLY A 283 -11.92 -5.05 -26.01
CA GLY A 283 -12.06 -3.99 -25.00
C GLY A 283 -11.07 -4.13 -23.82
N LEU A 284 -9.90 -4.71 -24.05
CA LEU A 284 -8.91 -4.91 -23.00
C LEU A 284 -8.20 -3.60 -22.64
N PRO A 285 -7.97 -3.33 -21.34
CA PRO A 285 -7.27 -2.12 -20.94
C PRO A 285 -5.82 -2.15 -21.43
N LYS A 286 -5.29 -0.96 -21.77
CA LYS A 286 -3.86 -0.78 -21.97
C LYS A 286 -3.19 -0.80 -20.59
N GLU A 287 -2.21 -1.69 -20.42
CA GLU A 287 -1.38 -1.73 -19.21
C GLU A 287 -0.08 -0.99 -19.47
N ASP A 288 0.42 -0.29 -18.46
CA ASP A 288 1.73 0.35 -18.47
C ASP A 288 2.58 -0.29 -17.38
N LEU A 289 3.81 -0.66 -17.73
CA LEU A 289 4.66 -1.44 -16.87
C LEU A 289 5.05 -0.69 -15.58
N GLU A 290 5.21 0.63 -15.64
CA GLU A 290 5.43 1.48 -14.47
C GLU A 290 4.15 1.63 -13.64
N GLU A 291 2.98 1.71 -14.28
CA GLU A 291 1.68 1.76 -13.58
C GLU A 291 1.30 0.44 -12.89
N THR A 292 1.99 -0.66 -13.17
CA THR A 292 1.77 -1.96 -12.49
C THR A 292 2.58 -2.15 -11.20
N THR A 293 3.49 -1.23 -10.87
CA THR A 293 4.30 -1.30 -9.64
C THR A 293 4.18 -0.05 -8.79
N PHE A 294 4.28 -0.18 -7.46
CA PHE A 294 4.41 0.94 -6.54
C PHE A 294 5.80 0.97 -5.90
N THR A 295 6.18 2.13 -5.36
CA THR A 295 7.45 2.34 -4.67
C THR A 295 7.20 2.66 -3.19
N ASN A 296 8.01 2.08 -2.31
CA ASN A 296 8.04 2.39 -0.89
C ASN A 296 8.87 3.67 -0.62
N PRO A 297 8.51 4.49 0.38
CA PRO A 297 7.33 4.35 1.24
C PRO A 297 6.04 4.73 0.51
N VAL A 298 4.91 4.12 0.87
CA VAL A 298 3.60 4.35 0.21
C VAL A 298 3.06 5.76 0.46
N ILE A 299 3.38 6.35 1.61
CA ILE A 299 3.12 7.77 1.92
C ILE A 299 4.41 8.36 2.50
N TYR A 300 4.83 9.52 1.99
CA TYR A 300 5.98 10.26 2.50
C TYR A 300 5.54 11.32 3.54
N GLU A 301 4.76 10.89 4.54
CA GLU A 301 4.28 11.67 5.69
C GLU A 301 4.26 10.81 6.96
N ASP A 302 4.23 11.45 8.13
CA ASP A 302 4.18 10.79 9.44
C ASP A 302 2.77 10.28 9.79
N PHE A 303 2.49 9.03 9.41
CA PHE A 303 1.31 8.27 9.82
C PHE A 303 1.75 6.97 10.52
N PRO A 304 2.02 7.03 11.82
CA PRO A 304 2.47 5.87 12.59
C PRO A 304 1.34 4.95 13.08
N ASP A 305 1.76 3.85 13.72
CA ASP A 305 0.92 2.95 14.53
C ASP A 305 -0.32 2.47 13.77
N ASN A 306 -0.13 2.12 12.49
CA ASN A 306 -1.23 1.84 11.59
C ASN A 306 -2.10 0.68 12.09
N ASP A 307 -3.42 0.87 11.98
CA ASP A 307 -4.41 -0.20 12.09
C ASP A 307 -5.28 -0.17 10.84
N ILE A 308 -5.07 -1.15 9.96
CA ILE A 308 -5.59 -1.17 8.60
C ILE A 308 -6.47 -2.41 8.38
N PHE A 309 -7.65 -2.21 7.81
CA PHE A 309 -8.56 -3.30 7.48
C PHE A 309 -9.39 -3.00 6.24
N LEU A 310 -9.87 -4.05 5.57
CA LEU A 310 -10.85 -3.93 4.50
C LEU A 310 -12.22 -3.60 5.08
N GLY A 311 -12.79 -2.49 4.62
CA GLY A 311 -14.06 -1.95 5.08
C GLY A 311 -15.28 -2.80 4.71
N PRO A 312 -16.46 -2.40 5.21
CA PRO A 312 -17.69 -3.17 5.05
C PRO A 312 -18.20 -3.27 3.61
N ASP A 313 -17.74 -2.42 2.70
CA ASP A 313 -18.08 -2.46 1.27
C ASP A 313 -17.30 -3.53 0.49
N GLY A 314 -16.31 -4.18 1.13
CA GLY A 314 -15.45 -5.18 0.50
C GLY A 314 -14.49 -4.62 -0.55
N LYS A 315 -14.28 -3.29 -0.59
CA LYS A 315 -13.43 -2.63 -1.58
C LYS A 315 -12.49 -1.58 -0.97
N THR A 316 -12.96 -0.82 0.01
CA THR A 316 -12.22 0.30 0.58
C THR A 316 -11.47 -0.13 1.83
N PHE A 317 -10.17 0.09 1.87
CA PHE A 317 -9.36 -0.05 3.06
C PHE A 317 -9.43 1.20 3.90
N TYR A 318 -9.54 1.04 5.21
CA TYR A 318 -9.49 2.11 6.18
C TYR A 318 -8.29 1.94 7.08
N TRP A 319 -7.64 3.06 7.41
CA TRP A 319 -6.43 3.10 8.21
C TRP A 319 -6.58 4.15 9.31
N SER A 320 -6.49 3.72 10.57
CA SER A 320 -6.32 4.61 11.73
C SER A 320 -4.85 4.78 12.10
N SER A 321 -4.42 6.01 12.37
CA SER A 321 -3.05 6.34 12.80
C SER A 321 -3.04 7.03 14.17
N SER A 322 -1.87 7.12 14.81
CA SER A 322 -1.69 7.92 16.03
C SER A 322 -1.18 9.33 15.69
N ASN A 323 -1.59 10.33 16.47
CA ASN A 323 -1.09 11.71 16.36
C ASN A 323 -1.01 12.43 17.72
N PHE A 324 -0.97 11.67 18.83
CA PHE A 324 -0.64 12.20 20.15
C PHE A 324 -1.53 13.38 20.58
N HIS A 325 -0.94 14.52 20.92
CA HIS A 325 -1.59 15.73 21.43
C HIS A 325 -2.10 16.65 20.31
N TYR A 326 -2.04 16.23 19.05
CA TYR A 326 -2.65 17.00 17.98
C TYR A 326 -4.17 16.79 17.96
N SER A 327 -4.91 17.88 17.75
CA SER A 327 -6.38 17.92 17.79
C SER A 327 -6.94 18.42 16.46
N PRO A 328 -7.84 17.69 15.77
CA PRO A 328 -8.44 16.42 16.17
C PRO A 328 -7.44 15.25 16.19
N GLY A 329 -7.75 14.22 16.99
CA GLY A 329 -6.92 13.04 17.23
C GLY A 329 -7.35 11.80 16.43
N ALA A 330 -6.44 10.84 16.28
CA ALA A 330 -6.65 9.59 15.56
C ALA A 330 -7.09 9.77 14.08
N PRO A 331 -6.17 10.18 13.19
CA PRO A 331 -6.44 10.39 11.76
C PRO A 331 -6.92 9.09 11.09
N ILE A 332 -7.84 9.24 10.14
CA ILE A 332 -8.42 8.14 9.36
C ILE A 332 -8.15 8.35 7.88
N LEU A 333 -7.45 7.41 7.26
CA LEU A 333 -7.19 7.39 5.82
C LEU A 333 -8.04 6.31 5.14
N GLN A 334 -8.30 6.51 3.84
CA GLN A 334 -8.92 5.50 2.98
C GLN A 334 -8.10 5.24 1.72
N SER A 335 -8.19 4.02 1.19
CA SER A 335 -7.59 3.61 -0.08
C SER A 335 -8.41 2.49 -0.72
N THR A 336 -8.31 2.31 -2.04
CA THR A 336 -8.87 1.13 -2.73
C THR A 336 -7.79 0.23 -3.31
N ASP A 337 -6.51 0.55 -3.10
CA ASP A 337 -5.37 -0.17 -3.67
C ASP A 337 -4.18 -0.37 -2.69
N LEU A 338 -4.33 0.08 -1.43
CA LEU A 338 -3.33 0.07 -0.36
C LEU A 338 -2.10 0.96 -0.58
N VAL A 339 -2.03 1.69 -1.68
CA VAL A 339 -0.87 2.51 -2.06
C VAL A 339 -1.25 3.98 -2.10
N ASN A 340 -2.36 4.30 -2.75
CA ASN A 340 -2.86 5.64 -2.92
C ASN A 340 -3.90 5.93 -1.84
N TRP A 341 -3.55 6.79 -0.89
CA TRP A 341 -4.34 7.08 0.30
C TRP A 341 -4.87 8.51 0.31
N GLU A 342 -6.04 8.70 0.91
CA GLU A 342 -6.64 10.00 1.19
C GLU A 342 -6.93 10.11 2.69
N LEU A 343 -6.49 11.18 3.34
CA LEU A 343 -6.89 11.50 4.71
C LEU A 343 -8.31 12.07 4.72
N ILE A 344 -9.25 11.38 5.38
CA ILE A 344 -10.69 11.68 5.29
C ILE A 344 -11.33 12.23 6.55
N GLY A 345 -10.64 12.17 7.69
CA GLY A 345 -11.17 12.65 8.96
C GLY A 345 -10.42 12.08 10.17
N HIS A 346 -11.06 12.15 11.34
CA HIS A 346 -10.46 11.82 12.63
C HIS A 346 -11.50 11.18 13.55
N SER A 347 -11.08 10.16 14.32
CA SER A 347 -11.97 9.47 15.25
C SER A 347 -12.23 10.25 16.55
N VAL A 348 -11.30 11.14 16.92
CA VAL A 348 -11.36 11.92 18.16
C VAL A 348 -11.46 13.42 17.80
N PRO A 349 -12.66 14.01 17.73
CA PRO A 349 -12.84 15.39 17.26
C PRO A 349 -12.23 16.43 18.21
N THR A 350 -12.19 16.14 19.51
CA THR A 350 -11.58 16.97 20.56
C THR A 350 -10.92 16.03 21.56
N LEU A 351 -9.73 16.37 22.05
CA LEU A 351 -8.99 15.55 23.01
C LEU A 351 -9.55 15.76 24.43
N ASP A 352 -10.67 15.10 24.75
CA ASP A 352 -11.33 15.19 26.06
C ASP A 352 -10.76 14.16 27.06
N PHE A 353 -9.44 14.22 27.25
CA PHE A 353 -8.68 13.28 28.08
C PHE A 353 -8.15 13.89 29.38
N GLY A 354 -8.36 15.19 29.57
CA GLY A 354 -7.85 15.97 30.70
C GLY A 354 -7.71 17.45 30.36
N SER A 355 -7.72 18.32 31.37
CA SER A 355 -7.65 19.78 31.18
C SER A 355 -6.34 20.27 30.55
N ASN A 356 -5.26 19.51 30.72
CA ASN A 356 -3.94 19.82 30.15
C ASN A 356 -3.93 19.79 28.60
N TYR A 357 -4.87 19.09 27.97
CA TYR A 357 -5.05 19.11 26.51
C TYR A 357 -5.64 20.43 25.98
N ASN A 358 -6.12 21.33 26.84
CA ASN A 358 -6.57 22.67 26.45
C ASN A 358 -5.48 23.74 26.59
N MET A 359 -4.30 23.36 27.10
CA MET A 359 -3.18 24.27 27.42
C MET A 359 -3.57 25.46 28.31
N GLU A 360 -4.38 25.19 29.32
CA GLU A 360 -4.83 26.20 30.29
C GLU A 360 -3.97 26.17 31.56
N ASN A 361 -3.88 27.31 32.23
CA ASN A 361 -3.15 27.46 33.50
C ASN A 361 -1.67 27.01 33.44
N GLY A 362 -1.04 27.14 32.27
CA GLY A 362 0.37 26.77 32.07
C GLY A 362 0.63 25.28 31.96
N GLN A 363 -0.40 24.43 31.88
CA GLN A 363 -0.25 22.99 31.67
C GLN A 363 -0.15 22.64 30.18
N THR A 364 0.46 21.50 29.88
CA THR A 364 0.52 20.92 28.52
C THR A 364 0.37 19.40 28.58
N ALA A 365 0.09 18.78 27.44
CA ALA A 365 -0.05 17.35 27.24
C ALA A 365 0.91 16.83 26.15
N TYR A 366 2.05 17.50 25.94
CA TYR A 366 3.07 17.07 24.97
C TYR A 366 3.43 15.60 25.17
N ASN A 367 3.59 14.88 24.06
CA ASN A 367 3.78 13.43 24.00
C ASN A 367 2.63 12.57 24.60
N GLY A 368 1.54 13.17 25.07
CA GLY A 368 0.32 12.47 25.47
C GLY A 368 -0.64 12.24 24.30
N GLY A 369 -1.87 11.85 24.59
CA GLY A 369 -3.00 11.82 23.64
C GLY A 369 -3.20 10.47 22.97
N THR A 370 -3.56 10.48 21.68
CA THR A 370 -3.89 9.23 20.95
C THR A 370 -2.60 8.53 20.51
N TRP A 371 -2.19 7.51 21.28
CA TRP A 371 -1.09 6.57 20.99
C TRP A 371 -1.59 5.41 20.10
N ALA A 372 -0.81 4.33 19.96
CA ALA A 372 -1.23 3.14 19.20
C ALA A 372 -2.61 2.63 19.68
N SER A 373 -3.55 2.65 18.75
CA SER A 373 -4.98 2.45 18.98
C SER A 373 -5.56 1.56 17.89
N THR A 374 -6.87 1.30 17.93
CA THR A 374 -7.53 0.44 16.94
C THR A 374 -8.86 1.00 16.45
N LEU A 375 -9.20 0.72 15.19
CA LEU A 375 -10.43 1.12 14.51
C LEU A 375 -11.06 -0.09 13.81
N ARG A 376 -12.34 -0.37 14.06
CA ARG A 376 -13.11 -1.36 13.28
C ARG A 376 -14.52 -0.87 12.99
N HIS A 377 -15.09 -1.35 11.89
CA HIS A 377 -16.53 -1.26 11.63
C HIS A 377 -17.23 -2.53 12.11
N ARG A 378 -18.32 -2.35 12.86
CA ARG A 378 -19.18 -3.43 13.33
C ARG A 378 -20.41 -3.55 12.44
N LYS A 379 -20.46 -4.63 11.65
CA LYS A 379 -21.53 -4.86 10.66
C LYS A 379 -22.91 -5.00 11.29
N SER A 380 -23.02 -5.66 12.44
CA SER A 380 -24.31 -5.99 13.08
C SER A 380 -25.14 -4.76 13.47
N ASN A 381 -24.48 -3.64 13.80
CA ASN A 381 -25.14 -2.39 14.19
C ASN A 381 -24.76 -1.20 13.29
N ASN A 382 -23.98 -1.44 12.24
CA ASN A 382 -23.46 -0.45 11.31
C ASN A 382 -22.78 0.74 12.00
N LYS A 383 -21.94 0.48 13.01
CA LYS A 383 -21.17 1.52 13.71
C LYS A 383 -19.67 1.31 13.59
N TRP A 384 -18.96 2.43 13.60
CA TRP A 384 -17.51 2.48 13.71
C TRP A 384 -17.11 2.57 15.19
N TYR A 385 -16.04 1.90 15.55
CA TYR A 385 -15.48 1.87 16.90
C TYR A 385 -14.00 2.19 16.82
N TRP A 386 -13.58 3.26 17.49
CA TRP A 386 -12.19 3.54 17.80
C TRP A 386 -11.95 3.29 19.28
N ILE A 387 -10.89 2.55 19.62
CA ILE A 387 -10.50 2.24 20.99
C ILE A 387 -9.02 2.57 21.15
N GLY A 388 -8.68 3.33 22.18
CA GLY A 388 -7.28 3.68 22.46
C GLY A 388 -7.06 3.92 23.95
N CYS A 389 -5.89 3.51 24.45
CA CYS A 389 -5.45 3.93 25.77
C CYS A 389 -4.75 5.29 25.68
N VAL A 390 -5.08 6.18 26.61
CA VAL A 390 -4.46 7.51 26.72
C VAL A 390 -3.72 7.62 28.04
N ASN A 391 -2.50 8.17 27.97
CA ASN A 391 -1.61 8.43 29.10
C ASN A 391 -1.26 7.18 29.93
N PHE A 392 -1.37 5.96 29.39
CA PHE A 392 -1.12 4.69 30.11
C PHE A 392 -2.11 4.38 31.26
N TRP A 393 -3.20 5.13 31.36
CA TRP A 393 -4.19 4.95 32.44
C TRP A 393 -5.52 4.48 31.88
N THR A 394 -6.16 5.26 31.02
CA THR A 394 -7.59 5.05 30.71
C THR A 394 -7.78 4.64 29.26
N THR A 395 -8.60 3.61 29.04
CA THR A 395 -9.11 3.26 27.71
C THR A 395 -10.31 4.14 27.39
N TYR A 396 -10.30 4.75 26.22
CA TYR A 396 -11.43 5.51 25.67
C TYR A 396 -12.01 4.77 24.48
N VAL A 397 -13.34 4.82 24.35
CA VAL A 397 -14.08 4.27 23.22
C VAL A 397 -14.84 5.39 22.54
N TYR A 398 -14.55 5.61 21.26
CA TYR A 398 -15.27 6.53 20.39
C TYR A 398 -16.09 5.73 19.38
N THR A 399 -17.31 6.19 19.08
CA THR A 399 -18.15 5.55 18.07
C THR A 399 -18.77 6.56 17.12
N ALA A 400 -19.01 6.14 15.88
CA ALA A 400 -19.69 6.94 14.87
C ALA A 400 -20.62 6.09 13.97
N PRO A 401 -21.68 6.68 13.40
CA PRO A 401 -22.52 6.01 12.40
C PRO A 401 -21.86 5.96 11.01
N ASP A 402 -20.87 6.82 10.76
CA ASP A 402 -20.10 6.89 9.52
C ASP A 402 -18.63 7.13 9.88
N VAL A 403 -17.70 6.66 9.05
CA VAL A 403 -16.25 6.78 9.29
C VAL A 403 -15.79 8.24 9.35
N LYS A 404 -16.47 9.14 8.63
CA LYS A 404 -16.23 10.59 8.67
C LYS A 404 -16.94 11.28 9.84
N GLY A 405 -17.66 10.53 10.67
CA GLY A 405 -18.38 11.01 11.85
C GLY A 405 -19.89 11.22 11.63
N PRO A 406 -20.60 11.86 12.57
CA PRO A 406 -20.05 12.49 13.78
C PRO A 406 -19.54 11.44 14.77
N TRP A 407 -18.33 11.66 15.27
CA TRP A 407 -17.71 10.85 16.31
C TRP A 407 -18.08 11.37 17.69
N GLN A 408 -18.30 10.46 18.64
CA GLN A 408 -18.56 10.78 20.04
C GLN A 408 -17.83 9.82 20.98
N GLN A 409 -17.41 10.32 22.13
CA GLN A 409 -16.92 9.47 23.22
C GLN A 409 -18.09 8.70 23.84
N SER A 410 -18.09 7.38 23.69
CA SER A 410 -19.17 6.52 24.17
C SER A 410 -18.85 5.80 25.47
N ALA A 411 -17.56 5.61 25.80
CA ALA A 411 -17.15 5.05 27.09
C ALA A 411 -15.72 5.44 27.46
N SER A 412 -15.41 5.29 28.75
CA SER A 412 -14.04 5.28 29.28
C SER A 412 -13.95 4.31 30.44
N PHE A 413 -12.94 3.44 30.47
CA PHE A 413 -12.81 2.42 31.53
C PHE A 413 -11.36 1.96 31.76
N GLN A 414 -11.19 1.21 32.84
CA GLN A 414 -9.99 0.44 33.16
C GLN A 414 -10.20 -1.04 32.81
N PRO A 415 -9.14 -1.81 32.49
CA PRO A 415 -7.74 -1.39 32.40
C PRO A 415 -7.42 -0.56 31.14
N CYS A 416 -6.28 0.12 31.14
CA CYS A 416 -5.65 0.68 29.94
C CYS A 416 -5.34 -0.44 28.93
N PHE A 417 -5.95 -0.36 27.75
CA PHE A 417 -5.59 -1.18 26.60
C PHE A 417 -4.43 -0.54 25.85
N TYR A 418 -3.25 -0.54 26.48
CA TYR A 418 -2.01 -0.06 25.85
C TYR A 418 -1.72 -0.86 24.58
N ASP A 419 -1.37 -0.18 23.49
CA ASP A 419 -1.00 -0.78 22.20
C ASP A 419 -1.99 -1.85 21.73
N CYS A 420 -3.26 -1.44 21.58
CA CYS A 420 -4.35 -2.39 21.42
C CYS A 420 -4.76 -2.68 19.97
N GLY A 421 -5.35 -3.86 19.76
CA GLY A 421 -5.92 -4.32 18.50
C GLY A 421 -7.28 -4.98 18.70
N LEU A 422 -8.32 -4.41 18.09
CA LEU A 422 -9.71 -4.89 18.18
C LEU A 422 -9.98 -5.95 17.11
N LEU A 423 -10.53 -7.08 17.55
CA LEU A 423 -11.21 -8.07 16.74
C LEU A 423 -12.71 -8.02 17.04
N ILE A 424 -13.52 -7.88 15.99
CA ILE A 424 -14.95 -8.17 16.04
C ILE A 424 -15.09 -9.55 15.39
N ASP A 425 -15.32 -10.57 16.21
CA ASP A 425 -15.33 -11.98 15.79
C ASP A 425 -16.57 -12.32 14.95
N ASP A 426 -16.56 -13.49 14.31
CA ASP A 426 -17.63 -13.95 13.41
C ASP A 426 -19.00 -14.06 14.11
N ASP A 427 -19.00 -14.25 15.43
CA ASP A 427 -20.20 -14.30 16.28
C ASP A 427 -20.59 -12.93 16.88
N ASP A 428 -19.97 -11.85 16.40
CA ASP A 428 -20.14 -10.46 16.82
C ASP A 428 -19.59 -10.14 18.25
N THR A 429 -18.89 -11.09 18.88
CA THR A 429 -18.16 -10.82 20.13
C THR A 429 -16.94 -9.94 19.86
N MET A 430 -16.74 -8.92 20.67
CA MET A 430 -15.59 -8.02 20.56
C MET A 430 -14.48 -8.46 21.52
N TYR A 431 -13.28 -8.67 20.97
CA TYR A 431 -12.05 -8.96 21.70
C TYR A 431 -11.01 -7.88 21.44
N VAL A 432 -10.25 -7.51 22.46
CA VAL A 432 -9.15 -6.55 22.33
C VAL A 432 -7.88 -7.19 22.86
N ALA A 433 -6.89 -7.41 21.99
CA ALA A 433 -5.52 -7.74 22.40
C ALA A 433 -4.82 -6.44 22.83
N TYR A 434 -4.10 -6.46 23.94
CA TYR A 434 -3.43 -5.27 24.48
C TYR A 434 -2.31 -5.62 25.47
N GLY A 435 -1.46 -4.63 25.74
CA GLY A 435 -0.40 -4.69 26.73
C GLY A 435 0.99 -4.68 26.12
N SER A 436 1.97 -4.36 26.96
CA SER A 436 3.40 -4.44 26.67
C SER A 436 4.07 -5.43 27.62
N ASN A 437 5.08 -6.17 27.18
CA ASN A 437 5.74 -7.27 27.90
C ASN A 437 4.84 -8.47 28.22
N ASN A 438 3.64 -8.25 28.75
CA ASN A 438 2.61 -9.26 28.98
C ASN A 438 1.39 -8.86 28.17
N VAL A 439 1.06 -9.67 27.17
CA VAL A 439 -0.09 -9.42 26.30
C VAL A 439 -1.31 -10.12 26.89
N SER A 440 -2.40 -9.39 26.97
CA SER A 440 -3.71 -9.87 27.43
C SER A 440 -4.74 -9.73 26.32
N VAL A 441 -5.76 -10.56 26.38
CA VAL A 441 -6.99 -10.42 25.57
C VAL A 441 -8.14 -10.11 26.51
N ALA A 442 -8.83 -9.00 26.25
CA ALA A 442 -10.08 -8.64 26.89
C ALA A 442 -11.26 -9.05 26.00
N GLN A 443 -12.34 -9.54 26.61
CA GLN A 443 -13.66 -9.63 25.98
C GLN A 443 -14.49 -8.44 26.45
N LEU A 444 -15.10 -7.73 25.52
CA LEU A 444 -16.00 -6.62 25.83
C LEU A 444 -17.43 -7.09 26.01
N ALA A 445 -18.24 -6.27 26.67
CA ALA A 445 -19.69 -6.44 26.72
C ALA A 445 -20.30 -6.34 25.31
N PRO A 446 -21.52 -6.85 25.08
CA PRO A 446 -22.14 -6.83 23.76
C PRO A 446 -22.28 -5.45 23.11
N ASP A 447 -22.29 -4.35 23.88
CA ASP A 447 -22.31 -2.98 23.34
C ASP A 447 -20.91 -2.44 22.99
N GLY A 448 -19.84 -3.11 23.42
CA GLY A 448 -18.45 -2.71 23.27
C GLY A 448 -17.98 -1.65 24.28
N LEU A 449 -18.79 -1.33 25.31
CA LEU A 449 -18.58 -0.16 26.17
C LEU A 449 -18.03 -0.49 27.57
N SER A 450 -17.81 -1.76 27.87
CA SER A 450 -17.21 -2.21 29.13
C SER A 450 -16.52 -3.56 28.98
N VAL A 451 -15.66 -3.92 29.94
CA VAL A 451 -14.92 -5.18 29.95
C VAL A 451 -15.70 -6.26 30.71
N VAL A 452 -15.89 -7.43 30.09
CA VAL A 452 -16.50 -8.60 30.73
C VAL A 452 -15.44 -9.43 31.45
N LYS A 453 -14.32 -9.69 30.78
CA LYS A 453 -13.18 -10.41 31.35
C LYS A 453 -11.90 -10.06 30.60
N THR A 454 -10.77 -10.26 31.28
CA THR A 454 -9.43 -10.17 30.70
C THR A 454 -8.61 -11.41 31.08
N GLN A 455 -7.72 -11.85 30.20
CA GLN A 455 -6.79 -12.94 30.44
C GLN A 455 -5.45 -12.64 29.77
N GLN A 456 -4.34 -12.78 30.51
CA GLN A 456 -3.00 -12.78 29.93
C GLN A 456 -2.81 -14.03 29.05
N VAL A 457 -2.36 -13.84 27.81
CA VAL A 457 -2.26 -14.90 26.80
C VAL A 457 -0.83 -15.32 26.48
N PHE A 458 0.14 -14.39 26.57
CA PHE A 458 1.57 -14.68 26.44
C PHE A 458 2.40 -13.52 27.03
N SER A 459 3.72 -13.73 27.07
CA SER A 459 4.71 -12.75 27.52
C SER A 459 5.83 -12.62 26.49
N TYR A 460 6.60 -11.54 26.59
CA TYR A 460 7.73 -11.27 25.71
C TYR A 460 8.72 -12.45 25.69
N PRO A 461 9.21 -12.82 24.50
CA PRO A 461 10.21 -13.85 24.35
C PRO A 461 11.60 -13.31 24.78
N SER A 462 12.52 -14.20 25.14
CA SER A 462 13.84 -13.83 25.70
C SER A 462 14.71 -12.97 24.77
N GLU A 463 14.53 -13.12 23.46
CA GLU A 463 15.19 -12.35 22.40
C GLU A 463 14.65 -10.92 22.25
N CYS A 464 13.61 -10.57 23.02
CA CYS A 464 12.99 -9.26 23.08
C CYS A 464 13.17 -8.61 24.45
N PRO A 465 14.43 -8.34 24.87
CA PRO A 465 14.71 -7.80 26.20
C PRO A 465 14.18 -6.37 26.41
N GLY A 466 13.88 -5.66 25.32
CA GLY A 466 13.21 -4.36 25.35
C GLY A 466 11.68 -4.43 25.49
N GLY A 467 11.12 -5.64 25.52
CA GLY A 467 9.69 -5.88 25.54
C GLY A 467 9.09 -6.11 24.17
N ILE A 468 7.77 -6.34 24.18
CA ILE A 468 6.93 -6.48 23.00
C ILE A 468 5.70 -5.58 23.12
N GLU A 469 5.16 -5.08 21.99
CA GLU A 469 4.02 -4.15 21.91
C GLU A 469 3.38 -4.13 20.50
N GLY A 470 2.51 -3.16 20.19
CA GLY A 470 1.95 -2.98 18.85
C GLY A 470 0.82 -3.94 18.43
N ASN A 471 0.09 -4.53 19.37
CA ASN A 471 -0.87 -5.62 19.11
C ASN A 471 -1.91 -5.33 18.01
N ARG A 472 -2.12 -6.28 17.09
CA ARG A 472 -3.28 -6.34 16.18
C ARG A 472 -3.88 -7.74 16.20
N MET A 473 -5.20 -7.85 16.42
CA MET A 473 -5.88 -9.13 16.54
C MET A 473 -6.72 -9.45 15.29
N TYR A 474 -6.65 -10.70 14.84
CA TYR A 474 -7.34 -11.18 13.63
C TYR A 474 -8.01 -12.53 13.87
N LYS A 475 -9.04 -12.80 13.06
CA LYS A 475 -9.62 -14.12 12.84
C LYS A 475 -9.38 -14.50 11.39
N ILE A 476 -8.64 -15.59 11.15
CA ILE A 476 -8.26 -16.04 9.80
C ILE A 476 -8.48 -17.54 9.72
N ASN A 477 -9.34 -17.99 8.80
CA ASN A 477 -9.64 -19.41 8.56
C ASN A 477 -9.99 -20.19 9.84
N GLY A 478 -10.81 -19.61 10.73
CA GLY A 478 -11.23 -20.23 11.98
C GLY A 478 -10.23 -20.14 13.14
N LEU A 479 -9.03 -19.62 12.91
CA LEU A 479 -7.97 -19.45 13.92
C LEU A 479 -7.79 -17.99 14.32
N TYR A 480 -7.27 -17.76 15.52
CA TYR A 480 -7.03 -16.44 16.09
C TYR A 480 -5.55 -16.09 15.97
N TYR A 481 -5.28 -14.85 15.56
CA TYR A 481 -3.92 -14.35 15.40
C TYR A 481 -3.74 -13.05 16.14
N ILE A 482 -2.54 -12.85 16.71
CA ILE A 482 -2.08 -11.55 17.20
C ILE A 482 -0.76 -11.26 16.50
N LEU A 483 -0.72 -10.17 15.72
CA LEU A 483 0.52 -9.56 15.26
C LEU A 483 1.03 -8.67 16.40
N ASP A 484 2.31 -8.78 16.68
CA ASP A 484 2.98 -8.10 17.78
C ASP A 484 4.44 -7.82 17.39
N ASP A 485 5.08 -6.87 18.04
CA ASP A 485 6.37 -6.34 17.65
C ASP A 485 7.30 -6.20 18.84
N CYS A 486 8.59 -6.29 18.53
CA CYS A 486 9.70 -6.18 19.44
C CYS A 486 10.59 -5.05 18.92
N PRO A 487 10.17 -3.78 19.09
CA PRO A 487 10.63 -2.69 18.24
C PRO A 487 12.11 -2.38 18.41
N ALA A 488 12.61 -2.49 19.65
CA ALA A 488 14.02 -2.27 19.98
C ALA A 488 14.98 -3.22 19.23
N ASN A 489 14.48 -4.36 18.76
CA ASN A 489 15.25 -5.39 18.07
C ASN A 489 14.92 -5.50 16.57
N GLY A 490 13.98 -4.69 16.06
CA GLY A 490 13.57 -4.75 14.66
C GLY A 490 12.77 -6.02 14.30
N ILE A 491 12.11 -6.65 15.27
CA ILE A 491 11.40 -7.93 15.07
C ILE A 491 9.89 -7.69 15.03
N THR A 492 9.22 -8.30 14.06
CA THR A 492 7.76 -8.44 14.00
C THR A 492 7.41 -9.91 14.09
N GLU A 493 6.44 -10.27 14.91
CA GLU A 493 6.05 -11.64 15.21
C GLU A 493 4.54 -11.85 15.13
N VAL A 494 4.16 -13.09 14.83
CA VAL A 494 2.77 -13.52 14.74
C VAL A 494 2.55 -14.67 15.71
N TRP A 495 1.52 -14.51 16.53
CA TRP A 495 1.03 -15.47 17.49
C TRP A 495 -0.27 -16.06 16.96
N LYS A 496 -0.44 -17.39 17.02
CA LYS A 496 -1.61 -18.10 16.48
C LYS A 496 -2.22 -19.05 17.52
N ALA A 497 -3.54 -19.08 17.65
CA ALA A 497 -4.27 -19.95 18.56
C ALA A 497 -5.59 -20.48 17.96
N SER A 498 -6.15 -21.54 18.54
CA SER A 498 -7.50 -22.04 18.21
C SER A 498 -8.62 -21.37 19.01
N SER A 499 -8.27 -20.56 20.01
CA SER A 499 -9.18 -19.82 20.91
C SER A 499 -8.66 -18.40 21.07
N PRO A 500 -9.53 -17.38 21.24
CA PRO A 500 -9.08 -15.99 21.41
C PRO A 500 -8.21 -15.82 22.65
N PHE A 501 -8.35 -16.71 23.64
CA PHE A 501 -7.58 -16.71 24.89
C PHE A 501 -6.36 -17.66 24.87
N GLY A 502 -5.98 -18.16 23.70
CA GLY A 502 -4.83 -19.05 23.56
C GLY A 502 -5.11 -20.51 23.92
N PRO A 503 -4.05 -21.31 24.16
CA PRO A 503 -2.63 -20.90 24.13
C PRO A 503 -2.18 -20.52 22.72
N TYR A 504 -1.27 -19.54 22.63
CA TYR A 504 -0.73 -19.06 21.36
C TYR A 504 0.61 -19.72 21.01
N GLN A 505 0.78 -20.09 19.75
CA GLN A 505 2.04 -20.51 19.14
C GLN A 505 2.64 -19.32 18.39
N ARG A 506 3.95 -19.10 18.54
CA ARG A 506 4.68 -17.97 17.97
C ARG A 506 5.45 -18.33 16.69
N LYS A 507 5.56 -17.39 15.76
CA LYS A 507 6.56 -17.36 14.68
C LYS A 507 6.99 -15.93 14.36
N ILE A 508 8.24 -15.73 13.98
CA ILE A 508 8.75 -14.43 13.52
C ILE A 508 8.31 -14.22 12.06
N LEU A 509 7.72 -13.06 11.77
CA LEU A 509 7.34 -12.61 10.43
C LEU A 509 8.47 -11.82 9.75
N SER A 510 9.11 -10.92 10.50
CA SER A 510 10.21 -10.07 10.06
C SER A 510 11.27 -10.01 11.17
N ASN A 511 12.55 -10.08 10.80
CA ASN A 511 13.65 -10.05 11.77
C ASN A 511 14.75 -9.10 11.28
N ASN A 512 14.72 -7.88 11.80
CA ASN A 512 15.66 -6.81 11.47
C ASN A 512 15.83 -6.64 9.95
N THR A 513 14.72 -6.78 9.21
CA THR A 513 14.73 -6.73 7.75
C THR A 513 15.07 -5.30 7.30
N PRO A 514 16.09 -5.12 6.43
CA PRO A 514 16.50 -3.80 5.98
C PRO A 514 15.36 -3.02 5.34
N SER A 515 15.25 -1.74 5.73
CA SER A 515 14.24 -0.81 5.24
C SER A 515 14.45 -0.45 3.76
N PRO A 516 13.37 -0.20 2.99
CA PRO A 516 13.50 0.29 1.62
C PRO A 516 13.85 1.79 1.57
N VAL A 517 13.83 2.50 2.71
CA VAL A 517 14.15 3.92 2.80
C VAL A 517 15.57 4.13 3.31
N PRO A 518 16.48 4.74 2.52
CA PRO A 518 17.86 4.97 2.93
C PRO A 518 18.00 5.73 4.26
N GLY A 519 18.94 5.30 5.11
CA GLY A 519 19.24 5.93 6.40
C GLY A 519 18.20 5.71 7.50
N SER A 520 17.20 4.86 7.29
CA SER A 520 16.15 4.56 8.27
C SER A 520 16.35 3.22 8.98
N GLY A 521 15.68 3.06 10.13
CA GLY A 521 15.66 1.80 10.89
C GLY A 521 14.77 0.73 10.26
N ALA A 522 14.93 -0.52 10.71
CA ALA A 522 14.11 -1.65 10.24
C ALA A 522 12.60 -1.37 10.43
N PRO A 523 11.75 -1.69 9.44
CA PRO A 523 10.31 -1.58 9.60
C PRO A 523 9.79 -2.52 10.68
N VAL A 524 9.00 -1.98 11.60
CA VAL A 524 8.33 -2.70 12.69
C VAL A 524 6.93 -2.13 12.89
N GLN A 525 6.09 -2.88 13.60
CA GLN A 525 4.69 -2.58 13.83
C GLN A 525 3.87 -2.59 12.54
N GLY A 526 2.56 -2.49 12.68
CA GLY A 526 1.64 -2.27 11.56
C GLY A 526 0.54 -3.31 11.47
N SER A 527 0.13 -3.65 10.24
CA SER A 527 -1.09 -4.44 10.00
C SER A 527 -0.90 -5.49 8.89
N LEU A 528 -1.43 -6.70 9.13
CA LEU A 528 -1.65 -7.71 8.10
C LEU A 528 -3.00 -7.44 7.44
N ILE A 529 -3.01 -7.40 6.11
CA ILE A 529 -4.16 -6.96 5.33
C ILE A 529 -4.47 -7.98 4.25
N GLU A 530 -5.71 -8.48 4.25
CA GLU A 530 -6.25 -9.27 3.16
C GLU A 530 -6.93 -8.35 2.13
N THR A 531 -6.57 -8.52 0.86
CA THR A 531 -7.24 -7.86 -0.26
C THR A 531 -8.54 -8.59 -0.62
N PRO A 532 -9.47 -7.95 -1.36
CA PRO A 532 -10.67 -8.62 -1.86
C PRO A 532 -10.40 -9.85 -2.72
N ASN A 533 -9.20 -9.96 -3.32
CA ASN A 533 -8.77 -11.09 -4.14
C ASN A 533 -8.07 -12.20 -3.33
N GLY A 534 -8.10 -12.13 -1.99
CA GLY A 534 -7.47 -13.13 -1.10
C GLY A 534 -5.95 -13.05 -1.01
N GLN A 535 -5.31 -12.06 -1.64
CA GLN A 535 -3.86 -11.81 -1.49
C GLN A 535 -3.60 -11.05 -0.18
N TRP A 536 -2.48 -11.36 0.47
CA TRP A 536 -2.12 -10.78 1.76
C TRP A 536 -0.92 -9.85 1.64
N TYR A 537 -0.94 -8.78 2.45
CA TYR A 537 0.12 -7.79 2.55
C TYR A 537 0.41 -7.48 4.00
N PHE A 538 1.63 -7.02 4.28
CA PHE A 538 2.02 -6.44 5.56
C PHE A 538 2.38 -4.97 5.33
N MET A 539 1.62 -4.06 5.93
CA MET A 539 1.95 -2.64 5.96
C MET A 539 2.57 -2.28 7.30
N SER A 540 3.85 -1.93 7.27
CA SER A 540 4.64 -1.51 8.44
C SER A 540 5.04 -0.03 8.33
N PHE A 541 5.90 0.47 9.20
CA PHE A 541 6.53 1.78 9.03
C PHE A 541 8.03 1.76 9.36
N ALA A 542 8.80 2.57 8.64
CA ALA A 542 10.22 2.81 8.85
C ALA A 542 10.45 4.09 9.66
N TRP A 543 11.54 4.13 10.42
CA TRP A 543 11.92 5.27 11.26
C TRP A 543 12.75 6.30 10.46
N VAL A 544 12.08 7.24 9.79
CA VAL A 544 12.68 8.19 8.83
C VAL A 544 12.75 9.61 9.42
N TYR A 545 13.48 9.77 10.53
CA TYR A 545 13.68 11.11 11.11
C TYR A 545 14.62 11.97 10.25
N PRO A 546 14.28 13.25 10.02
CA PRO A 546 13.39 14.08 10.85
C PRO A 546 11.89 14.03 10.53
N LEU A 547 11.48 13.37 9.44
CA LEU A 547 10.09 13.41 9.00
C LEU A 547 9.14 12.54 9.82
N GLY A 548 9.65 11.57 10.56
CA GLY A 548 8.85 10.72 11.46
C GLY A 548 8.83 9.27 11.01
N ARG A 549 7.67 8.62 11.08
CA ARG A 549 7.47 7.20 10.78
C ARG A 549 6.67 7.04 9.49
N LEU A 550 7.32 6.52 8.45
CA LEU A 550 6.77 6.45 7.08
C LEU A 550 6.39 5.02 6.74
N THR A 551 5.23 4.83 6.15
CA THR A 551 4.70 3.48 5.90
C THR A 551 5.32 2.79 4.70
N VAL A 552 5.58 1.50 4.88
CA VAL A 552 6.12 0.61 3.85
C VAL A 552 5.23 -0.63 3.72
N LEU A 553 5.06 -1.11 2.50
CA LEU A 553 4.16 -2.21 2.14
C LEU A 553 4.93 -3.33 1.43
N ALA A 554 4.65 -4.58 1.80
CA ALA A 554 5.20 -5.77 1.16
C ALA A 554 4.15 -6.90 1.10
N PRO A 555 4.19 -7.75 0.06
CA PRO A 555 3.34 -8.93 -0.01
C PRO A 555 3.68 -9.96 1.07
N VAL A 556 2.70 -10.78 1.42
CA VAL A 556 2.79 -11.88 2.37
C VAL A 556 2.25 -13.15 1.73
N THR A 557 2.93 -14.27 1.96
CA THR A 557 2.42 -15.61 1.61
C THR A 557 2.14 -16.41 2.86
N TRP A 558 1.30 -17.44 2.74
CA TRP A 558 0.92 -18.30 3.87
C TRP A 558 1.52 -19.69 3.71
N GLY A 559 2.22 -20.14 4.75
CA GLY A 559 2.73 -21.50 4.82
C GLY A 559 1.64 -22.53 5.10
N SER A 560 1.94 -23.80 4.84
CA SER A 560 1.06 -24.93 5.19
C SER A 560 0.90 -25.10 6.71
N ASP A 561 1.79 -24.50 7.50
CA ASP A 561 1.70 -24.38 8.95
C ASP A 561 0.72 -23.29 9.40
N GLY A 562 0.10 -22.56 8.47
CA GLY A 562 -0.87 -21.50 8.76
C GLY A 562 -0.25 -20.25 9.38
N PHE A 563 1.03 -19.98 9.14
CA PHE A 563 1.68 -18.71 9.48
C PHE A 563 2.03 -17.90 8.22
N PRO A 564 2.00 -16.55 8.30
CA PRO A 564 2.44 -15.69 7.22
C PRO A 564 3.97 -15.65 7.10
N SER A 565 4.45 -15.36 5.89
CA SER A 565 5.86 -15.10 5.57
C SER A 565 5.96 -13.86 4.69
N LEU A 566 6.74 -12.88 5.14
CA LEU A 566 7.01 -11.66 4.38
C LEU A 566 7.75 -12.00 3.08
N GLN A 567 7.31 -11.42 1.97
CA GLN A 567 8.02 -11.53 0.69
C GLN A 567 9.09 -10.44 0.61
N THR A 568 10.35 -10.84 0.66
CA THR A 568 11.49 -9.92 0.58
C THR A 568 12.08 -9.87 -0.82
N VAL A 569 12.77 -8.80 -1.14
CA VAL A 569 13.61 -8.67 -2.34
C VAL A 569 15.05 -8.59 -1.86
N ASN A 570 15.87 -9.57 -2.22
CA ASN A 570 17.27 -9.66 -1.78
C ASN A 570 17.44 -9.61 -0.24
N ASN A 571 16.59 -10.35 0.50
CA ASN A 571 16.55 -10.35 1.97
C ASN A 571 16.27 -8.98 2.62
N ALA A 572 15.76 -8.02 1.85
CA ALA A 572 15.35 -6.71 2.31
C ALA A 572 13.88 -6.46 1.97
N TRP A 573 13.29 -5.45 2.60
CA TRP A 573 12.02 -4.92 2.12
C TRP A 573 12.24 -4.35 0.72
N GLY A 574 11.39 -4.72 -0.24
CA GLY A 574 11.50 -4.25 -1.61
C GLY A 574 11.31 -2.74 -1.72
N GLN A 575 12.18 -2.07 -2.46
CA GLN A 575 11.97 -0.66 -2.85
C GLN A 575 10.68 -0.50 -3.65
N SER A 576 10.33 -1.51 -4.46
CA SER A 576 9.10 -1.56 -5.22
C SER A 576 8.50 -2.97 -5.20
N TYR A 577 7.18 -3.04 -5.33
CA TYR A 577 6.43 -4.28 -5.55
C TYR A 577 5.31 -4.05 -6.58
N PRO A 578 4.73 -5.11 -7.16
CA PRO A 578 3.49 -4.99 -7.93
C PRO A 578 2.38 -4.33 -7.11
N TYR A 579 1.53 -3.54 -7.76
CA TYR A 579 0.34 -2.97 -7.14
C TYR A 579 -0.54 -4.09 -6.55
N PRO A 580 -1.04 -3.95 -5.31
CA PRO A 580 -1.94 -4.93 -4.71
C PRO A 580 -3.25 -5.11 -5.46
N LEU A 581 -3.77 -4.00 -6.00
CA LEU A 581 -5.01 -3.90 -6.76
C LEU A 581 -4.84 -2.82 -7.84
N PRO A 582 -5.74 -2.72 -8.84
CA PRO A 582 -5.65 -1.68 -9.85
C PRO A 582 -5.47 -0.29 -9.25
N LYS A 583 -4.43 0.42 -9.69
CA LYS A 583 -4.05 1.74 -9.19
C LYS A 583 -5.23 2.72 -9.23
N ASN A 584 -5.46 3.39 -8.12
CA ASN A 584 -6.45 4.45 -7.98
C ASN A 584 -5.82 5.83 -8.24
N ASN A 585 -6.04 6.37 -9.43
CA ASN A 585 -5.57 7.70 -9.82
C ASN A 585 -6.49 8.86 -9.38
N SER A 586 -7.54 8.57 -8.59
CA SER A 586 -8.56 9.56 -8.21
C SER A 586 -8.36 10.16 -6.81
N VAL A 587 -7.29 9.81 -6.10
CA VAL A 587 -7.02 10.36 -4.77
C VAL A 587 -6.48 11.80 -4.86
N PRO A 588 -6.83 12.69 -3.91
CA PRO A 588 -6.24 14.02 -3.84
C PRO A 588 -4.71 13.99 -3.70
N SER A 589 -4.05 15.04 -4.19
CA SER A 589 -2.60 15.20 -4.00
C SER A 589 -2.27 15.58 -2.56
N TRP A 590 -1.19 15.01 -2.02
CA TRP A 590 -0.61 15.41 -0.72
C TRP A 590 0.01 16.81 -0.72
N ILE A 591 0.36 17.31 -1.91
CA ILE A 591 0.86 18.67 -2.11
C ILE A 591 -0.25 19.55 -2.68
N GLY A 592 -0.18 20.84 -2.38
CA GLY A 592 -1.21 21.78 -2.82
C GLY A 592 -1.30 23.02 -1.94
N GLY A 593 -2.34 23.80 -2.18
CA GLY A 593 -2.63 25.02 -1.44
C GLY A 593 -4.01 25.00 -0.80
N ASP A 594 -4.12 25.56 0.40
CA ASP A 594 -5.37 25.85 1.07
C ASP A 594 -5.48 27.36 1.31
N GLN A 595 -6.50 27.97 0.74
CA GLN A 595 -6.85 29.39 0.95
C GLN A 595 -7.88 29.57 2.08
N PHE A 596 -8.19 28.49 2.80
CA PHE A 596 -9.18 28.42 3.87
C PHE A 596 -10.56 28.87 3.38
N TRP A 597 -11.02 28.23 2.30
CA TRP A 597 -12.38 28.41 1.80
C TRP A 597 -13.40 27.71 2.69
N GLY A 598 -14.61 28.27 2.81
CA GLY A 598 -15.68 27.68 3.61
C GLY A 598 -15.63 28.08 5.09
N SER A 599 -16.10 27.18 5.96
CA SER A 599 -16.36 27.44 7.39
C SER A 599 -15.68 26.46 8.35
N SER A 600 -14.79 25.60 7.85
CA SER A 600 -14.08 24.59 8.63
C SER A 600 -12.74 24.27 7.99
N LEU A 601 -11.82 23.71 8.78
CA LEU A 601 -10.58 23.16 8.26
C LEU A 601 -10.85 21.82 7.57
N GLY A 602 -10.10 21.53 6.50
CA GLY A 602 -10.02 20.18 5.95
C GLY A 602 -9.26 19.22 6.88
N PRO A 603 -9.31 17.91 6.63
CA PRO A 603 -8.74 16.90 7.53
C PRO A 603 -7.20 16.91 7.58
N MET A 604 -6.52 17.57 6.64
CA MET A 604 -5.05 17.73 6.68
C MET A 604 -4.53 18.61 7.83
N TRP A 605 -5.43 19.37 8.47
CA TRP A 605 -5.08 20.34 9.50
C TRP A 605 -5.36 19.82 10.89
N GLU A 606 -4.36 19.93 11.77
CA GLU A 606 -4.47 19.56 13.18
C GLU A 606 -3.84 20.64 14.05
N TRP A 607 -4.53 21.07 15.11
CA TRP A 607 -4.01 21.98 16.10
C TRP A 607 -3.01 21.29 17.02
N ASN A 608 -1.96 22.00 17.42
CA ASN A 608 -1.18 21.60 18.58
C ASN A 608 -2.05 21.79 19.84
N HIS A 609 -2.48 20.67 20.45
CA HIS A 609 -3.51 20.63 21.51
C HIS A 609 -4.89 21.12 21.05
N ASN A 610 -5.90 21.08 21.94
CA ASN A 610 -7.22 21.60 21.62
C ASN A 610 -7.19 23.12 21.42
N PRO A 611 -7.82 23.64 20.35
CA PRO A 611 -7.88 25.08 20.12
C PRO A 611 -8.85 25.78 21.10
N ASP A 612 -8.61 27.06 21.38
CA ASP A 612 -9.67 27.98 21.81
C ASP A 612 -10.51 28.35 20.58
N THR A 613 -11.70 27.74 20.50
CA THR A 613 -12.65 27.95 19.40
C THR A 613 -13.24 29.35 19.35
N THR A 614 -13.05 30.17 20.37
CA THR A 614 -13.45 31.59 20.39
C THR A 614 -12.38 32.52 19.79
N LYS A 615 -11.19 31.99 19.46
CA LYS A 615 -10.02 32.78 19.02
C LYS A 615 -9.60 32.49 17.58
N PHE A 616 -10.41 31.76 16.83
CA PHE A 616 -10.25 31.67 15.38
C PHE A 616 -11.61 31.76 14.67
N SER A 617 -11.59 32.20 13.42
CA SER A 617 -12.79 32.26 12.58
C SER A 617 -12.43 32.18 11.10
N PHE A 618 -13.32 31.62 10.30
CA PHE A 618 -13.17 31.59 8.84
C PHE A 618 -13.82 32.84 8.24
N ASN A 619 -13.01 33.64 7.55
CA ASN A 619 -13.42 34.87 6.88
C ASN A 619 -13.14 34.70 5.38
N SER A 620 -13.83 33.73 4.78
CA SER A 620 -13.53 33.12 3.49
C SER A 620 -13.37 34.15 2.34
N PRO A 621 -12.24 34.11 1.59
CA PRO A 621 -11.08 33.26 1.81
C PRO A 621 -10.27 33.73 3.03
N GLY A 622 -9.76 32.77 3.79
CA GLY A 622 -8.79 32.99 4.85
C GLY A 622 -9.26 32.63 6.26
N LEU A 623 -8.29 32.33 7.11
CA LEU A 623 -8.46 31.99 8.52
C LEU A 623 -7.94 33.14 9.38
N THR A 624 -8.76 33.70 10.25
CA THR A 624 -8.31 34.70 11.22
C THR A 624 -7.92 34.03 12.52
N LEU A 625 -6.69 34.28 12.98
CA LEU A 625 -6.16 33.83 14.25
C LEU A 625 -6.01 35.03 15.18
N GLN A 626 -6.79 35.08 16.26
CA GLN A 626 -6.61 36.04 17.34
C GLN A 626 -5.58 35.49 18.32
N THR A 627 -4.85 36.37 19.00
CA THR A 627 -3.96 35.94 20.09
C THR A 627 -4.78 35.23 21.16
N ALA A 628 -4.50 33.95 21.40
CA ALA A 628 -5.19 33.12 22.39
C ALA A 628 -4.43 33.01 23.73
N THR A 629 -3.12 33.24 23.71
CA THR A 629 -2.26 33.14 24.90
C THR A 629 -1.36 34.38 25.02
N VAL A 630 -1.15 34.84 26.27
CA VAL A 630 -0.05 35.76 26.61
C VAL A 630 1.15 34.93 27.07
N THR A 631 2.21 34.84 26.26
CA THR A 631 3.39 34.01 26.50
C THR A 631 4.60 34.52 25.70
N ASN A 632 5.81 34.17 26.12
CA ASN A 632 7.05 34.31 25.31
C ASN A 632 7.53 32.95 24.76
N ASP A 633 6.71 31.92 24.92
CA ASP A 633 7.03 30.54 24.60
C ASP A 633 6.01 29.97 23.61
N LEU A 634 6.49 29.66 22.40
CA LEU A 634 5.68 29.07 21.34
C LEU A 634 5.07 27.73 21.77
N TYR A 635 5.75 26.95 22.61
CA TYR A 635 5.21 25.68 23.11
C TYR A 635 4.00 25.87 24.04
N HIS A 636 3.76 27.09 24.53
CA HIS A 636 2.58 27.43 25.31
C HIS A 636 1.54 28.26 24.53
N ALA A 637 1.76 28.50 23.22
CA ALA A 637 0.85 29.25 22.38
C ALA A 637 -0.31 28.37 21.86
N ARG A 638 -1.52 28.60 22.39
CA ARG A 638 -2.76 27.99 21.89
C ARG A 638 -3.02 28.44 20.45
N ASN A 639 -3.82 27.65 19.73
CA ASN A 639 -4.20 27.89 18.35
C ASN A 639 -3.00 27.95 17.39
N THR A 640 -1.98 27.14 17.67
CA THR A 640 -0.92 26.82 16.71
C THR A 640 -1.45 25.73 15.78
N LEU A 641 -1.69 26.07 14.52
CA LEU A 641 -2.28 25.19 13.51
C LEU A 641 -1.20 24.46 12.73
N THR A 642 -1.25 23.14 12.62
CA THR A 642 -0.17 22.34 12.02
C THR A 642 -0.58 21.55 10.78
N HIS A 643 0.40 21.29 9.92
CA HIS A 643 0.30 20.48 8.70
C HIS A 643 1.53 19.57 8.57
N ARG A 644 1.32 18.31 8.18
CA ARG A 644 2.42 17.36 7.93
C ARG A 644 3.23 17.78 6.68
N PRO A 645 4.57 17.75 6.68
CA PRO A 645 5.36 17.96 5.47
C PRO A 645 5.32 16.70 4.59
N HIS A 646 5.29 16.87 3.27
CA HIS A 646 5.25 15.77 2.31
C HIS A 646 6.49 15.73 1.41
N GLY A 647 7.08 14.55 1.27
CA GLY A 647 8.18 14.29 0.34
C GLY A 647 9.58 14.50 0.93
N GLN A 648 10.60 14.22 0.12
CA GLN A 648 12.01 14.29 0.54
C GLN A 648 12.48 15.73 0.80
N PHE A 649 11.93 16.70 0.07
CA PHE A 649 12.31 18.11 0.16
C PHE A 649 11.10 19.01 0.32
N PRO A 650 10.36 18.91 1.44
CA PRO A 650 9.13 19.65 1.61
C PRO A 650 9.40 21.15 1.77
N VAL A 651 8.52 21.94 1.17
CA VAL A 651 8.50 23.40 1.25
C VAL A 651 7.11 23.85 1.68
N GLY A 652 7.03 24.49 2.84
CA GLY A 652 5.81 25.10 3.36
C GLY A 652 5.88 26.61 3.19
N THR A 653 4.82 27.22 2.65
CA THR A 653 4.71 28.67 2.49
C THR A 653 3.36 29.15 3.01
N VAL A 654 3.37 30.16 3.89
CA VAL A 654 2.14 30.83 4.36
C VAL A 654 2.13 32.29 3.90
N LEU A 655 0.96 32.77 3.51
CA LEU A 655 0.69 34.20 3.27
C LEU A 655 -0.11 34.77 4.44
N LEU A 656 0.48 35.74 5.14
CA LEU A 656 -0.14 36.39 6.29
C LEU A 656 -0.44 37.86 6.00
N ASP A 657 -1.63 38.30 6.38
CA ASP A 657 -1.96 39.70 6.62
C ASP A 657 -1.93 39.97 8.13
N PHE A 658 -1.04 40.87 8.53
CA PHE A 658 -0.75 41.18 9.92
C PHE A 658 -1.10 42.61 10.30
N THR A 659 -2.02 43.23 9.54
CA THR A 659 -2.50 44.60 9.78
C THR A 659 -3.02 44.82 11.21
N ASN A 660 -3.67 43.80 11.78
CA ASN A 660 -4.35 43.88 13.08
C ASN A 660 -3.54 43.33 14.26
N MET A 661 -2.23 43.08 14.10
CA MET A 661 -1.38 42.72 15.25
C MET A 661 -1.39 43.86 16.28
N ALA A 662 -1.38 43.53 17.57
CA ALA A 662 -1.18 44.46 18.68
C ALA A 662 0.29 44.52 19.13
N ASP A 663 0.66 45.52 19.94
CA ASP A 663 2.01 45.63 20.49
C ASP A 663 2.34 44.40 21.35
N GLY A 664 3.46 43.74 21.03
CA GLY A 664 3.89 42.50 21.68
C GLY A 664 3.45 41.23 20.96
N ASP A 665 2.67 41.31 19.89
CA ASP A 665 2.26 40.13 19.13
C ASP A 665 3.44 39.53 18.34
N GLN A 666 3.40 38.19 18.20
CA GLN A 666 4.28 37.40 17.36
C GLN A 666 3.45 36.39 16.56
N CYS A 667 3.61 36.40 15.24
CA CYS A 667 2.95 35.46 14.34
C CYS A 667 3.94 34.90 13.31
N GLY A 668 3.67 33.74 12.73
CA GLY A 668 4.57 33.22 11.70
C GLY A 668 4.32 31.78 11.28
N LEU A 669 5.36 31.23 10.66
CA LEU A 669 5.48 29.84 10.25
C LEU A 669 6.65 29.21 11.01
N ALA A 670 6.39 28.09 11.67
CA ALA A 670 7.35 27.28 12.38
C ALA A 670 7.56 25.93 11.70
N VAL A 671 8.72 25.36 11.95
CA VAL A 671 8.99 23.93 11.83
C VAL A 671 8.99 23.38 13.26
N PHE A 672 7.95 22.62 13.58
CA PHE A 672 7.48 22.38 14.93
C PHE A 672 7.70 20.92 15.36
N LYS A 673 8.41 20.74 16.47
CA LYS A 673 8.73 19.48 17.19
C LYS A 673 9.28 19.86 18.57
N ASP A 674 9.88 18.94 19.34
CA ASP A 674 10.62 19.22 20.57
C ASP A 674 11.81 20.18 20.40
N GLN A 675 12.42 20.23 19.20
CA GLN A 675 13.43 21.22 18.83
C GLN A 675 12.96 22.04 17.64
N SER A 676 12.40 23.21 17.91
CA SER A 676 11.71 24.03 16.91
C SER A 676 12.51 25.24 16.46
N ALA A 677 12.11 25.76 15.30
CA ALA A 677 12.55 27.03 14.75
C ALA A 677 11.40 27.68 13.97
N TRP A 678 11.43 29.00 13.82
CA TRP A 678 10.37 29.71 13.12
C TRP A 678 10.85 30.99 12.43
N ILE A 679 10.09 31.41 11.42
CA ILE A 679 10.18 32.73 10.81
C ILE A 679 8.82 33.41 10.88
N GLY A 680 8.79 34.69 11.23
CA GLY A 680 7.55 35.36 11.59
C GLY A 680 7.66 36.88 11.63
N VAL A 681 6.55 37.55 11.93
CA VAL A 681 6.50 38.99 12.19
C VAL A 681 6.39 39.22 13.69
N VAL A 682 7.21 40.13 14.21
CA VAL A 682 7.17 40.61 15.59
C VAL A 682 6.77 42.08 15.57
N ARG A 683 5.77 42.46 16.38
CA ARG A 683 5.40 43.87 16.59
C ARG A 683 5.93 44.35 17.94
N SER A 684 6.78 45.38 17.92
CA SER A 684 7.28 46.07 19.12
C SER A 684 6.96 47.56 19.04
N GLY A 685 6.04 48.03 19.87
CA GLY A 685 5.44 49.36 19.76
C GLY A 685 4.74 49.53 18.41
N ASN A 686 5.27 50.43 17.58
CA ASN A 686 4.77 50.69 16.22
C ASN A 686 5.66 50.07 15.13
N SER A 687 6.74 49.39 15.51
CA SER A 687 7.69 48.78 14.59
C SER A 687 7.33 47.32 14.32
N TYR A 688 7.49 46.92 13.05
CA TYR A 688 7.28 45.55 12.58
C TYR A 688 8.58 45.04 11.99
N THR A 689 8.97 43.83 12.39
CA THR A 689 10.16 43.15 11.86
C THR A 689 9.81 41.74 11.46
N VAL A 690 10.30 41.29 10.31
CA VAL A 690 10.41 39.86 10.02
C VAL A 690 11.59 39.33 10.84
N THR A 691 11.38 38.25 11.57
CA THR A 691 12.34 37.68 12.52
C THR A 691 12.42 36.19 12.33
N ALA A 692 13.64 35.64 12.34
CA ALA A 692 13.89 34.21 12.39
C ALA A 692 14.45 33.84 13.77
N VAL A 693 13.89 32.81 14.39
CA VAL A 693 14.27 32.29 15.71
C VAL A 693 14.55 30.81 15.62
N GLN A 694 15.66 30.37 16.21
CA GLN A 694 16.10 28.97 16.21
C GLN A 694 16.43 28.49 17.62
N GLY A 695 16.42 27.17 17.83
CA GLY A 695 16.82 26.55 19.09
C GLY A 695 15.77 26.66 20.20
N LEU A 696 14.48 26.60 19.86
CA LEU A 696 13.43 26.36 20.84
C LEU A 696 13.51 24.89 21.25
N THR A 697 13.53 24.59 22.55
CA THR A 697 13.80 23.22 23.03
C THR A 697 12.88 22.82 24.17
N GLN A 698 12.32 21.61 24.09
CA GLN A 698 11.69 20.87 25.19
C GLN A 698 12.58 19.69 25.61
N ASP A 699 12.47 19.27 26.87
CA ASP A 699 13.31 18.19 27.43
C ASP A 699 12.46 17.04 28.01
N ALA A 700 12.65 15.84 27.45
CA ALA A 700 11.95 14.61 27.85
C ALA A 700 12.16 14.25 29.34
N SER A 701 13.31 14.60 29.93
CA SER A 701 13.66 14.25 31.31
C SER A 701 12.86 15.02 32.37
N ILE A 702 12.17 16.09 31.95
CA ILE A 702 11.35 16.97 32.79
C ILE A 702 9.94 17.12 32.21
N ASP A 703 9.39 16.02 31.70
CA ASP A 703 8.03 15.95 31.17
C ASP A 703 7.77 16.95 30.04
N TRP A 704 8.74 17.07 29.12
CA TRP A 704 8.69 17.94 27.95
C TRP A 704 8.49 19.43 28.27
N ALA A 705 8.90 19.88 29.46
CA ALA A 705 8.94 21.30 29.77
C ALA A 705 9.94 22.04 28.87
N THR A 706 9.63 23.30 28.55
CA THR A 706 10.49 24.16 27.75
C THR A 706 11.77 24.51 28.50
N THR A 707 12.92 24.24 27.88
CA THR A 707 14.25 24.64 28.37
C THR A 707 14.83 25.84 27.63
N SER A 708 14.31 26.13 26.42
CA SER A 708 14.70 27.29 25.63
C SER A 708 13.52 27.80 24.80
N THR A 709 13.26 29.10 24.84
CA THR A 709 12.31 29.79 23.95
C THR A 709 12.96 30.30 22.66
N GLY A 710 14.20 29.88 22.39
CA GLY A 710 14.94 30.17 21.17
C GLY A 710 15.72 31.47 21.19
N THR A 711 16.54 31.66 20.15
CA THR A 711 17.37 32.87 19.94
C THR A 711 17.09 33.46 18.57
N VAL A 712 17.02 34.80 18.50
CA VAL A 712 16.91 35.51 17.22
C VAL A 712 18.20 35.37 16.43
N VAL A 713 18.10 34.76 15.24
CA VAL A 713 19.26 34.52 14.34
C VAL A 713 19.24 35.42 13.10
N GLY A 714 18.16 36.16 12.89
CA GLY A 714 18.03 37.13 11.81
C GLY A 714 16.80 38.01 12.00
N SER A 715 16.90 39.27 11.60
CA SER A 715 15.77 40.20 11.62
C SER A 715 15.90 41.27 10.53
N ALA A 716 14.79 41.70 9.97
CA ALA A 716 14.71 42.78 8.99
C ALA A 716 13.42 43.62 9.19
N PRO A 717 13.48 44.96 9.04
CA PRO A 717 12.29 45.79 9.11
C PRO A 717 11.34 45.49 7.93
N ILE A 718 10.03 45.56 8.17
CA ILE A 718 9.00 45.39 7.13
C ILE A 718 7.98 46.52 7.15
N SER A 719 7.80 47.15 5.99
CA SER A 719 6.88 48.27 5.80
C SER A 719 5.52 47.84 5.25
N THR A 720 5.45 46.71 4.55
CA THR A 720 4.18 46.12 4.10
C THR A 720 3.40 45.52 5.27
N ARG A 721 2.14 45.18 5.06
CA ARG A 721 1.28 44.49 6.05
C ARG A 721 0.86 43.08 5.61
N GLN A 722 1.40 42.63 4.49
CA GLN A 722 1.32 41.26 4.03
C GLN A 722 2.72 40.72 3.75
N VAL A 723 2.92 39.44 4.05
CA VAL A 723 4.21 38.76 3.89
C VAL A 723 4.00 37.28 3.59
N TYR A 724 4.80 36.75 2.67
CA TYR A 724 4.98 35.32 2.47
C TYR A 724 6.11 34.85 3.36
N LEU A 725 5.89 33.79 4.13
CA LEU A 725 6.90 33.15 4.96
C LEU A 725 7.06 31.71 4.47
N GLN A 726 8.29 31.31 4.19
CA GLN A 726 8.59 30.00 3.59
C GLN A 726 9.67 29.29 4.39
N ILE A 727 9.47 27.99 4.62
CA ILE A 727 10.46 27.08 5.19
C ILE A 727 10.73 25.98 4.16
N ARG A 728 12.01 25.69 3.92
CA ARG A 728 12.47 24.57 3.09
C ARG A 728 13.23 23.58 3.96
N MET A 729 13.00 22.29 3.74
CA MET A 729 13.54 21.20 4.54
C MET A 729 14.20 20.14 3.66
N ASP A 730 15.34 19.61 4.10
CA ASP A 730 15.77 18.25 3.70
C ASP A 730 15.21 17.26 4.72
N ALA A 731 14.23 16.45 4.32
CA ALA A 731 13.51 15.55 5.20
C ALA A 731 14.04 14.11 5.18
N ARG A 732 15.11 13.85 4.41
CA ARG A 732 15.65 12.50 4.23
C ARG A 732 16.38 12.00 5.47
N ALA A 733 16.21 10.72 5.78
CA ALA A 733 16.90 10.09 6.92
C ALA A 733 18.42 9.93 6.69
N ASP A 734 18.88 9.86 5.45
CA ASP A 734 20.31 9.86 5.08
C ASP A 734 20.84 11.24 4.66
N GLY A 735 19.97 12.26 4.62
CA GLY A 735 20.32 13.62 4.21
C GLY A 735 20.96 14.49 5.31
N PRO A 736 21.38 15.73 4.97
CA PRO A 736 21.92 16.74 5.88
C PRO A 736 20.88 17.35 6.85
N LYS A 737 19.58 17.14 6.62
CA LYS A 737 18.50 17.52 7.54
C LYS A 737 18.41 19.02 7.83
N GLN A 738 18.76 19.82 6.83
CA GLN A 738 18.85 21.27 6.96
C GLN A 738 17.51 21.93 6.71
N LEU A 739 17.22 22.94 7.52
CA LEU A 739 16.06 23.80 7.45
C LEU A 739 16.50 25.23 7.14
N THR A 740 15.84 25.87 6.18
CA THR A 740 16.15 27.25 5.76
C THR A 740 14.88 28.08 5.68
N PHE A 741 15.00 29.37 6.03
CA PHE A 741 13.88 30.26 6.30
C PHE A 741 13.93 31.45 5.36
N TYR A 742 12.81 31.75 4.71
CA TYR A 742 12.72 32.80 3.69
C TYR A 742 11.46 33.63 3.89
N TYR A 743 11.54 34.91 3.51
CA TYR A 743 10.38 35.77 3.42
C TYR A 743 10.30 36.50 2.08
N SER A 744 9.10 36.89 1.68
CA SER A 744 8.84 37.69 0.49
C SER A 744 7.70 38.67 0.71
N THR A 745 7.77 39.83 0.06
CA THR A 745 6.69 40.85 0.08
C THR A 745 5.93 40.93 -1.26
N ASP A 746 6.40 40.22 -2.30
CA ASP A 746 5.81 40.20 -3.64
C ASP A 746 5.37 38.79 -4.08
N GLY A 747 5.69 37.75 -3.29
CA GLY A 747 5.35 36.35 -3.57
C GLY A 747 6.25 35.66 -4.59
N SER A 748 7.23 36.37 -5.17
CA SER A 748 8.09 35.88 -6.25
C SER A 748 9.57 35.88 -5.88
N THR A 749 10.03 36.90 -5.16
CA THR A 749 11.42 37.06 -4.73
C THR A 749 11.54 36.76 -3.25
N TYR A 750 12.25 35.68 -2.90
CA TYR A 750 12.42 35.23 -1.52
C TYR A 750 13.82 35.57 -0.99
N SER A 751 13.86 36.26 0.15
CA SER A 751 15.10 36.57 0.87
C SER A 751 15.28 35.62 2.04
N GLN A 752 16.44 34.98 2.13
CA GLN A 752 16.76 34.14 3.27
C GLN A 752 16.98 34.99 4.53
N LEU A 753 16.53 34.50 5.69
CA LEU A 753 16.76 35.15 6.97
C LEU A 753 17.40 34.16 7.96
N GLY A 754 18.59 34.51 8.45
CA GLY A 754 19.39 33.64 9.32
C GLY A 754 20.14 32.51 8.58
N GLY A 755 20.87 31.71 9.35
CA GLY A 755 21.58 30.51 8.86
C GLY A 755 20.67 29.28 8.78
N ALA A 756 21.21 28.19 8.24
CA ALA A 756 20.51 26.90 8.25
C ALA A 756 20.41 26.33 9.67
N PHE A 757 19.29 25.66 9.97
CA PHE A 757 19.04 24.96 11.21
C PHE A 757 19.00 23.45 10.95
N THR A 758 19.84 22.67 11.64
CA THR A 758 19.81 21.20 11.52
C THR A 758 18.69 20.65 12.42
N SER A 759 17.72 19.96 11.82
CA SER A 759 16.61 19.36 12.57
C SER A 759 17.06 18.22 13.49
N ASN A 760 16.40 18.06 14.64
CA ASN A 760 16.62 16.94 15.56
C ASN A 760 16.13 15.61 14.96
N THR A 761 16.88 14.53 15.17
CA THR A 761 16.50 13.16 14.75
C THR A 761 16.12 12.25 15.93
N GLY A 762 16.03 12.80 17.14
CA GLY A 762 15.60 12.06 18.32
C GLY A 762 14.16 11.56 18.17
N TRP A 763 13.98 10.26 18.40
CA TRP A 763 12.69 9.55 18.30
C TRP A 763 11.81 9.70 19.53
N GLN A 764 12.35 10.22 20.64
CA GLN A 764 11.67 10.23 21.96
C GLN A 764 10.36 11.03 21.97
N TYR A 765 10.22 12.00 21.05
CA TYR A 765 9.00 12.79 20.86
C TYR A 765 7.99 12.11 19.92
N PHE A 766 8.35 10.96 19.34
CA PHE A 766 7.65 10.12 18.37
C PHE A 766 7.22 10.78 17.04
N MET A 767 6.53 11.92 17.08
CA MET A 767 6.09 12.59 15.87
C MET A 767 7.26 13.20 15.10
N GLY A 768 7.12 13.21 13.78
CA GLY A 768 7.94 14.00 12.89
C GLY A 768 7.73 15.51 13.02
N TYR A 769 8.59 16.27 12.34
CA TYR A 769 8.40 17.71 12.21
C TYR A 769 7.12 18.06 11.46
N ARG A 770 6.49 19.17 11.85
CA ARG A 770 5.34 19.76 11.14
C ARG A 770 5.58 21.20 10.75
N PHE A 771 4.93 21.65 9.68
CA PHE A 771 4.73 23.08 9.47
C PHE A 771 3.67 23.56 10.47
N ALA A 772 3.89 24.70 11.12
CA ALA A 772 2.95 25.24 12.10
C ALA A 772 2.75 26.76 11.95
N ILE A 773 1.50 27.19 11.81
CA ILE A 773 1.09 28.59 11.71
C ILE A 773 0.63 29.02 13.10
N PHE A 774 1.19 30.11 13.62
CA PHE A 774 0.91 30.56 14.99
C PHE A 774 0.64 32.07 15.08
N ASN A 775 -0.05 32.46 16.16
CA ASN A 775 -0.18 33.85 16.61
C ASN A 775 -0.36 33.90 18.14
N PHE A 776 0.51 34.61 18.85
CA PHE A 776 0.42 34.82 20.30
C PHE A 776 0.88 36.22 20.71
N ALA A 777 0.53 36.64 21.92
CA ALA A 777 0.92 37.93 22.48
C ALA A 777 2.00 37.76 23.55
N THR A 778 2.94 38.69 23.65
CA THR A 778 3.90 38.75 24.78
C THR A 778 3.49 39.74 25.87
N LYS A 779 2.51 40.61 25.58
CA LYS A 779 2.06 41.68 26.48
C LYS A 779 0.61 41.53 26.91
N ALA A 780 -0.32 41.57 25.96
CA ALA A 780 -1.75 41.50 26.23
C ALA A 780 -2.48 40.94 25.01
N LEU A 781 -3.60 40.26 25.25
CA LEU A 781 -4.47 39.79 24.17
C LEU A 781 -5.14 40.99 23.46
N GLY A 782 -5.53 40.78 22.20
CA GLY A 782 -6.40 41.71 21.47
C GLY A 782 -6.00 41.89 20.01
N GLY A 783 -4.80 41.48 19.61
CA GLY A 783 -4.38 41.48 18.23
C GLY A 783 -4.80 40.23 17.45
N SER A 784 -4.73 40.32 16.13
CA SER A 784 -5.08 39.23 15.23
C SER A 784 -4.33 39.29 13.90
N VAL A 785 -4.25 38.14 13.24
CA VAL A 785 -3.69 37.99 11.89
C VAL A 785 -4.65 37.21 11.01
N LYS A 786 -4.65 37.49 9.71
CA LYS A 786 -5.39 36.72 8.71
C LYS A 786 -4.42 35.88 7.90
N VAL A 787 -4.56 34.57 7.99
CA VAL A 787 -3.91 33.59 7.11
C VAL A 787 -4.68 33.58 5.79
N LEU A 788 -4.08 34.13 4.73
CA LEU A 788 -4.70 34.22 3.41
C LEU A 788 -4.53 32.95 2.59
N GLY A 789 -3.52 32.15 2.91
CA GLY A 789 -3.35 30.82 2.36
C GLY A 789 -2.07 30.15 2.85
N PHE A 790 -2.04 28.83 2.71
CA PHE A 790 -0.87 27.99 2.93
C PHE A 790 -0.67 27.11 1.70
N THR A 791 0.58 26.90 1.27
CA THR A 791 0.93 25.96 0.20
C THR A 791 2.06 25.05 0.66
N SER A 792 1.90 23.75 0.45
CA SER A 792 2.91 22.72 0.65
C SER A 792 3.25 22.08 -0.69
N TRP A 793 4.54 21.95 -1.01
CA TRP A 793 5.03 21.30 -2.22
C TRP A 793 6.41 20.68 -1.95
N THR A 794 6.88 19.81 -2.84
CA THR A 794 8.23 19.24 -2.77
C THR A 794 9.11 19.86 -3.86
N SER A 795 10.30 20.33 -3.52
CA SER A 795 11.24 20.77 -4.55
C SER A 795 11.80 19.58 -5.31
N GLY A 796 11.81 19.67 -6.64
CA GLY A 796 12.66 18.80 -7.46
C GLY A 796 14.13 19.13 -7.22
N ASN A 797 14.98 18.12 -7.22
CA ASN A 797 16.44 18.30 -7.12
C ASN A 797 16.98 19.19 -8.23
#